data_AF-A0A0X3S156-F1
#
_entry.id   AF-A0A0X3S156-F1
#
_cell.length_a   1.000
_cell.length_b   1.000
_cell.length_c   1.000
_cell.angle_alpha   90.00
_cell.angle_beta   90.00
_cell.angle_gamma   90.00
#
_symmetry.space_group_name_H-M   'P 1'
#
loop_
_entity.id
_entity.type
_entity.pdbx_description
1 polymer ?
#
loop_
_entity_poly.entity_id
_entity_poly.type
_entity_poly.pdbx_seq_one_letter_code
_entity_poly.pdbx_strand_id
1 'polypeptide(L)'
;MDLWADREMGIEDAQAALLAVPDAYLFRPWQAHGFSSNDTVRLTLRGVAACEDGAEDLQLLARFVAWTVDLERNDTSSAETALIARSEAFAADEGLRIDELDGPNEQSAAVTPTALDGIVPAPSAASRDADDGDVPADVEVARGKVGRVRLLAYLLPGFWASSGWRAEKPWQWQLTVDRPRLRPYRHVYGVDGLLGYAETVERERAAAASALIHGLTDTPSATAAAETPTGAAEVRLAPAQDHSLDVLLTLLREEIVDSCQAPLRADLYDEAIFAAFRRLEDEVQQRSGSSAIGDMLIKAAFKEKTNPIRISDRDGDMDRMVQLFAGAVGLFKGDRSHKDRPSLPCVSRRECLRILAHASSLLDLLDRDIERAPAVRGYQYDQGDLTLWVDQAGSQVRAWLDETVPLTTRSFRPGTLVADVSAVSPGEHRVHLVDGTRHGPAHTVWLVRDPRRSTWHRIVEVDVPLYGDALGQQLLEISGVRLEVLEAGVASQRVVPTREAYQVGHYVEWRSSRSRELVGPAWARDHVSGPLRPIWDGSSVFDGQPSAPVHDERLMRISIEPGFLRLRRGDTVPLRVLGHYTDGTATWTALINGPEVQGADEKIAFFRNNVVHAKAPGVTTLRCQHNGCYAEARVDVAAHPRWTATELLTGLPPVSGIAWTHQGLIVSTRGRNIWRLDAKDGAFRMISAVPPASPNDQGTDTISARDDGELAVRVVGDRRILVLHHADDYQSSEVVAPDAEGVPMAFVWNGDALLTAMHDGAVYLVEMDGTAHEFTRVQGTPVAMASDADSLWVLCAPSPGAATGQDCNKLWSIPLADPNPAPDLLSDHRIAGLNGITLAGSSILLSDFNGGRIFSLSNNKIREVAAGLIAPGQLTTSATNDIYIAEFGAGAIRRLLP
;
A
#
# COMPACT_ATOMS: atom_id res chain seq x y z
N MET A 1 -30.04 -6.37 -36.75
CA MET A 1 -29.51 -5.95 -35.45
C MET A 1 -30.56 -6.28 -34.42
N ASP A 2 -30.21 -7.10 -33.44
CA ASP A 2 -31.13 -7.62 -32.43
C ASP A 2 -30.74 -7.04 -31.07
N LEU A 3 -31.37 -5.90 -30.74
CA LEU A 3 -31.04 -5.04 -29.59
C LEU A 3 -31.16 -5.73 -28.23
N TRP A 4 -31.78 -6.91 -28.18
CA TRP A 4 -31.96 -7.66 -26.94
C TRP A 4 -30.73 -8.52 -26.60
N ALA A 5 -30.09 -9.11 -27.61
CA ALA A 5 -28.85 -9.87 -27.44
C ALA A 5 -27.65 -8.97 -27.10
N ASP A 6 -27.65 -7.74 -27.63
CA ASP A 6 -26.58 -6.77 -27.41
C ASP A 6 -26.57 -6.20 -25.97
N ARG A 7 -27.74 -6.17 -25.32
CA ARG A 7 -27.92 -5.69 -23.94
C ARG A 7 -27.54 -6.74 -22.89
N GLU A 8 -27.68 -8.03 -23.21
CA GLU A 8 -27.19 -9.13 -22.37
C GLU A 8 -25.65 -9.25 -22.36
N MET A 9 -24.97 -8.77 -23.40
CA MET A 9 -23.51 -8.88 -23.54
C MET A 9 -22.74 -7.61 -23.10
N GLY A 10 -23.42 -6.55 -22.68
CA GLY A 10 -22.78 -5.35 -22.10
C GLY A 10 -21.87 -4.58 -23.07
N ILE A 11 -22.13 -4.64 -24.38
CA ILE A 11 -21.28 -4.07 -25.44
C ILE A 11 -21.78 -2.73 -26.00
N GLU A 12 -22.68 -2.04 -25.28
CA GLU A 12 -23.21 -0.72 -25.66
C GLU A 12 -22.08 0.34 -25.80
N ASP A 13 -21.06 0.29 -24.95
CA ASP A 13 -19.90 1.20 -25.00
C ASP A 13 -18.94 0.93 -26.17
N ALA A 14 -18.90 -0.31 -26.66
CA ALA A 14 -18.08 -0.67 -27.82
C ALA A 14 -18.60 -0.02 -29.11
N GLN A 15 -19.91 0.29 -29.19
CA GLN A 15 -20.50 0.99 -30.33
C GLN A 15 -20.18 2.49 -30.34
N ALA A 16 -20.12 3.14 -29.18
CA ALA A 16 -19.66 4.53 -29.08
C ALA A 16 -18.19 4.65 -29.53
N ALA A 17 -17.36 3.68 -29.16
CA ALA A 17 -15.98 3.59 -29.60
C ALA A 17 -15.85 3.31 -31.12
N LEU A 18 -16.73 2.49 -31.71
CA LEU A 18 -16.75 2.21 -33.15
C LEU A 18 -17.26 3.41 -33.98
N LEU A 19 -18.21 4.20 -33.45
CA LEU A 19 -18.70 5.43 -34.09
C LEU A 19 -17.67 6.57 -34.05
N ALA A 20 -16.67 6.49 -33.17
CA ALA A 20 -15.56 7.43 -33.08
C ALA A 20 -14.41 7.14 -34.07
N VAL A 21 -14.44 5.99 -34.77
CA VAL A 21 -13.43 5.61 -35.76
C VAL A 21 -13.77 6.23 -37.12
N PRO A 22 -12.88 7.04 -37.73
CA PRO A 22 -13.14 7.60 -39.05
C PRO A 22 -13.33 6.51 -40.13
N ASP A 23 -14.33 6.67 -40.98
CA ASP A 23 -14.75 5.69 -42.01
C ASP A 23 -13.58 5.09 -42.82
N ALA A 24 -12.55 5.87 -43.13
CA ALA A 24 -11.38 5.44 -43.88
C ALA A 24 -10.62 4.23 -43.25
N TYR A 25 -10.77 4.00 -41.95
CA TYR A 25 -10.17 2.87 -41.23
C TYR A 25 -11.09 1.65 -41.13
N LEU A 26 -12.41 1.83 -41.28
CA LEU A 26 -13.39 0.74 -41.33
C LEU A 26 -13.40 0.01 -42.69
N PHE A 27 -12.90 0.65 -43.76
CA PHE A 27 -13.06 0.18 -45.15
C PHE A 27 -11.77 -0.31 -45.86
N ARG A 28 -10.69 -0.69 -45.16
CA ARG A 28 -9.48 -1.23 -45.82
C ARG A 28 -9.61 -2.72 -46.22
N PRO A 29 -9.09 -3.15 -47.39
CA PRO A 29 -9.32 -4.50 -47.90
C PRO A 29 -8.53 -5.57 -47.14
N TRP A 30 -9.17 -6.74 -47.02
CA TRP A 30 -8.74 -7.94 -46.31
C TRP A 30 -7.45 -8.56 -46.87
N GLN A 31 -6.56 -9.07 -46.02
CA GLN A 31 -5.42 -9.92 -46.43
C GLN A 31 -5.58 -11.37 -45.95
N ALA A 32 -4.94 -12.28 -46.70
CA ALA A 32 -5.26 -13.72 -46.77
C ALA A 32 -4.68 -14.62 -45.66
N HIS A 33 -4.12 -14.07 -44.59
CA HIS A 33 -3.54 -14.83 -43.48
C HIS A 33 -4.24 -14.44 -42.18
N GLY A 34 -5.01 -15.38 -41.63
CA GLY A 34 -6.00 -15.15 -40.57
C GLY A 34 -5.47 -14.66 -39.22
N PHE A 35 -6.42 -14.33 -38.34
CA PHE A 35 -6.25 -13.58 -37.08
C PHE A 35 -5.35 -14.25 -36.03
N SER A 36 -4.62 -13.42 -35.27
CA SER A 36 -4.06 -13.75 -33.95
C SER A 36 -4.89 -13.09 -32.83
N SER A 37 -4.80 -13.59 -31.59
CA SER A 37 -5.52 -13.09 -30.40
C SER A 37 -5.26 -11.62 -30.04
N ASN A 38 -4.37 -10.94 -30.78
CA ASN A 38 -4.02 -9.54 -30.62
C ASN A 38 -4.69 -8.62 -31.66
N ASP A 39 -5.53 -9.15 -32.56
CA ASP A 39 -6.07 -8.40 -33.70
C ASP A 39 -7.49 -7.83 -33.48
N THR A 40 -7.97 -7.75 -32.25
CA THR A 40 -9.26 -7.13 -31.93
C THR A 40 -9.04 -5.84 -31.13
N VAL A 41 -9.39 -4.70 -31.74
CA VAL A 41 -9.37 -3.32 -31.20
C VAL A 41 -8.00 -2.60 -31.26
N ARG A 42 -7.70 -2.09 -32.47
CA ARG A 42 -6.60 -1.18 -32.77
C ARG A 42 -6.92 0.25 -32.31
N LEU A 43 -6.44 0.59 -31.13
CA LEU A 43 -5.99 1.88 -30.60
C LEU A 43 -5.25 1.49 -29.30
N THR A 44 -3.95 1.80 -29.14
CA THR A 44 -3.14 1.25 -28.05
C THR A 44 -3.78 1.49 -26.68
N LEU A 45 -4.15 0.44 -25.95
CA LEU A 45 -4.79 0.47 -24.62
C LEU A 45 -4.04 1.35 -23.58
N ARG A 46 -2.75 1.66 -23.79
CA ARG A 46 -2.00 2.62 -22.95
C ARG A 46 -2.41 4.09 -23.13
N GLY A 47 -2.87 4.49 -24.31
CA GLY A 47 -3.30 5.86 -24.59
C GLY A 47 -4.74 6.12 -24.17
N VAL A 48 -5.64 5.16 -24.44
CA VAL A 48 -7.07 5.27 -24.10
C VAL A 48 -7.30 5.14 -22.58
N ALA A 49 -6.57 4.26 -21.88
CA ALA A 49 -6.70 4.12 -20.43
C ALA A 49 -6.10 5.30 -19.62
N ALA A 50 -5.34 6.20 -20.25
CA ALA A 50 -4.76 7.39 -19.62
C ALA A 50 -5.46 8.70 -20.02
N CYS A 51 -6.37 8.64 -21.00
CA CYS A 51 -7.22 9.75 -21.43
C CYS A 51 -8.64 9.47 -20.93
N GLU A 52 -8.93 9.74 -19.65
CA GLU A 52 -10.26 9.48 -19.05
C GLU A 52 -11.40 10.19 -19.83
N ASP A 53 -11.13 11.35 -20.44
CA ASP A 53 -12.09 12.09 -21.27
C ASP A 53 -11.91 11.84 -22.78
N GLY A 54 -11.12 10.81 -23.14
CA GLY A 54 -10.92 10.30 -24.49
C GLY A 54 -10.46 11.37 -25.50
N ALA A 55 -11.41 11.89 -26.29
CA ALA A 55 -11.14 12.83 -27.37
C ALA A 55 -10.69 14.21 -26.88
N GLU A 56 -11.19 14.69 -25.74
CA GLU A 56 -10.82 16.00 -25.19
C GLU A 56 -9.36 16.00 -24.70
N ASP A 57 -8.96 14.92 -24.02
CA ASP A 57 -7.59 14.71 -23.53
C ASP A 57 -6.59 14.59 -24.71
N LEU A 58 -6.94 13.88 -25.79
CA LEU A 58 -6.09 13.79 -26.98
C LEU A 58 -5.93 15.13 -27.69
N GLN A 59 -7.00 15.94 -27.77
CA GLN A 59 -6.93 17.28 -28.35
C GLN A 59 -6.09 18.21 -27.48
N LEU A 60 -6.26 18.17 -26.16
CA LEU A 60 -5.47 18.95 -25.21
C LEU A 60 -3.98 18.59 -25.31
N LEU A 61 -3.65 17.31 -25.43
CA LEU A 61 -2.28 16.83 -25.62
C LEU A 61 -1.67 17.30 -26.95
N ALA A 62 -2.44 17.25 -28.03
CA ALA A 62 -1.99 17.73 -29.34
C ALA A 62 -1.73 19.25 -29.33
N ARG A 63 -2.58 20.05 -28.66
CA ARG A 63 -2.36 21.49 -28.50
C ARG A 63 -1.13 21.80 -27.64
N PHE A 64 -0.93 21.05 -26.55
CA PHE A 64 0.28 21.17 -25.73
C PHE A 64 1.58 20.88 -26.51
N VAL A 65 1.59 19.86 -27.39
CA VAL A 65 2.73 19.57 -28.27
C VAL A 65 2.99 20.72 -29.25
N ALA A 66 1.94 21.23 -29.90
CA ALA A 66 2.04 22.35 -30.84
C ALA A 66 2.61 23.61 -30.15
N TRP A 67 2.05 23.97 -28.99
CA TRP A 67 2.54 25.08 -28.18
C TRP A 67 4.01 24.91 -27.78
N THR A 68 4.42 23.71 -27.36
CA THR A 68 5.82 23.45 -26.97
C THR A 68 6.78 23.60 -28.15
N VAL A 69 6.36 23.20 -29.36
CA VAL A 69 7.12 23.41 -30.60
C VAL A 69 7.22 24.90 -30.94
N ASP A 70 6.15 25.66 -30.77
CA ASP A 70 6.16 27.10 -31.03
C ASP A 70 6.95 27.88 -29.96
N LEU A 71 6.92 27.44 -28.70
CA LEU A 71 7.78 27.94 -27.63
C LEU A 71 9.27 27.75 -27.99
N GLU A 72 9.64 26.61 -28.56
CA GLU A 72 11.02 26.36 -29.02
C GLU A 72 11.41 27.21 -30.23
N ARG A 73 10.49 27.44 -31.17
CA ARG A 73 10.73 28.27 -32.36
C ARG A 73 10.89 29.75 -32.03
N ASN A 74 10.16 30.23 -31.03
CA ASN A 74 10.16 31.63 -30.62
C ASN A 74 11.23 31.96 -29.56
N ASP A 75 11.89 30.94 -29.01
CA ASP A 75 12.99 31.13 -28.09
C ASP A 75 14.28 31.56 -28.81
N THR A 76 14.80 32.74 -28.44
CA THR A 76 16.01 33.35 -29.01
C THR A 76 17.28 32.98 -28.26
N SER A 77 17.17 32.18 -27.18
CA SER A 77 18.32 31.73 -26.40
C SER A 77 19.13 30.66 -27.12
N SER A 78 20.39 30.46 -26.70
CA SER A 78 21.27 29.46 -27.33
C SER A 78 20.72 28.04 -27.15
N ALA A 79 21.05 27.13 -28.07
CA ALA A 79 20.61 25.72 -27.99
C ALA A 79 21.12 24.99 -26.72
N GLU A 80 22.12 25.54 -26.02
CA GLU A 80 22.65 25.03 -24.75
C GLU A 80 21.84 25.50 -23.53
N THR A 81 20.94 26.47 -23.70
CA THR A 81 20.06 26.97 -22.63
C THR A 81 18.80 26.11 -22.59
N ALA A 82 18.48 25.61 -21.40
CA ALA A 82 17.33 24.73 -21.19
C ALA A 82 16.01 25.45 -21.53
N LEU A 83 15.21 24.87 -22.43
CA LEU A 83 13.89 25.41 -22.78
C LEU A 83 12.90 25.06 -21.66
N ILE A 84 12.23 26.05 -21.08
CA ILE A 84 11.36 25.84 -19.92
C ILE A 84 9.91 26.13 -20.30
N ALA A 85 9.07 25.09 -20.27
CA ALA A 85 7.63 25.18 -20.39
C ALA A 85 6.99 25.33 -18.99
N ARG A 86 6.10 26.31 -18.83
CA ARG A 86 5.40 26.59 -17.57
C ARG A 86 3.89 26.58 -17.75
N SER A 87 3.17 26.13 -16.72
CA SER A 87 1.71 26.09 -16.69
C SER A 87 1.05 27.43 -17.00
N GLU A 88 1.60 28.54 -16.50
CA GLU A 88 1.05 29.89 -16.71
C GLU A 88 1.15 30.32 -18.17
N ALA A 89 2.27 30.00 -18.81
CA ALA A 89 2.51 30.34 -20.21
C ALA A 89 1.64 29.50 -21.17
N PHE A 90 1.40 28.23 -20.83
CA PHE A 90 0.48 27.38 -21.58
C PHE A 90 -0.98 27.81 -21.38
N ALA A 91 -1.39 28.13 -20.15
CA ALA A 91 -2.73 28.62 -19.87
C ALA A 91 -3.03 29.94 -20.61
N ALA A 92 -2.06 30.86 -20.66
CA ALA A 92 -2.19 32.11 -21.40
C ALA A 92 -2.37 31.88 -22.92
N ASP A 93 -1.66 30.91 -23.49
CA ASP A 93 -1.79 30.53 -24.91
C ASP A 93 -3.16 29.92 -25.23
N GLU A 94 -3.68 29.08 -24.33
CA GLU A 94 -5.02 28.49 -24.44
C GLU A 94 -6.16 29.46 -24.04
N GLY A 95 -5.84 30.68 -23.60
CA GLY A 95 -6.81 31.66 -23.10
C GLY A 95 -7.50 31.25 -21.79
N LEU A 96 -6.87 30.38 -21.01
CA LEU A 96 -7.35 29.87 -19.74
C LEU A 96 -6.91 30.78 -18.58
N ARG A 97 -7.85 31.16 -17.73
CA ARG A 97 -7.60 32.05 -16.60
C ARG A 97 -7.31 31.24 -15.34
N ILE A 98 -6.04 31.23 -14.89
CA ILE A 98 -5.60 30.41 -13.74
C ILE A 98 -5.21 31.24 -12.48
N ASP A 99 -5.08 32.57 -12.63
CA ASP A 99 -4.74 33.52 -11.56
C ASP A 99 -5.98 34.30 -11.06
N GLU A 100 -5.96 34.65 -9.77
CA GLU A 100 -6.98 35.49 -9.12
C GLU A 100 -6.78 36.97 -9.50
N LEU A 101 -7.87 37.75 -9.57
CA LEU A 101 -7.80 39.18 -9.92
C LEU A 101 -7.13 39.96 -8.78
N ASP A 102 -5.86 40.33 -8.96
CA ASP A 102 -5.27 41.42 -8.17
C ASP A 102 -5.92 42.74 -8.58
N GLY A 103 -6.54 43.43 -7.61
CA GLY A 103 -7.02 44.80 -7.79
C GLY A 103 -5.90 45.75 -8.20
N PRO A 104 -6.20 46.87 -8.88
CA PRO A 104 -5.17 47.69 -9.49
C PRO A 104 -4.44 48.51 -8.42
N ASN A 105 -3.12 48.38 -8.31
CA ASN A 105 -2.30 49.54 -7.95
C ASN A 105 -0.85 49.46 -8.44
N GLU A 106 -0.54 50.42 -9.31
CA GLU A 106 0.65 51.28 -9.36
C GLU A 106 2.06 50.65 -9.35
N GLN A 107 2.69 50.72 -10.53
CA GLN A 107 4.00 51.31 -10.79
C GLN A 107 5.00 51.40 -9.60
N SER A 108 6.15 50.73 -9.72
CA SER A 108 7.44 51.43 -9.89
C SER A 108 8.66 50.48 -9.81
N ALA A 109 9.38 50.45 -10.94
CA ALA A 109 10.84 50.51 -11.12
C ALA A 109 11.81 49.54 -10.40
N ALA A 110 12.62 48.93 -11.27
CA ALA A 110 13.89 48.22 -11.08
C ALA A 110 14.92 48.88 -10.15
N VAL A 111 15.67 48.05 -9.40
CA VAL A 111 17.11 48.25 -9.09
C VAL A 111 17.82 46.88 -8.94
N THR A 112 18.95 46.72 -9.65
CA THR A 112 19.90 45.58 -9.63
C THR A 112 20.84 45.62 -8.39
N PRO A 113 21.57 44.52 -8.07
CA PRO A 113 22.00 44.20 -6.71
C PRO A 113 23.37 44.77 -6.30
N THR A 114 23.63 44.81 -4.99
CA THR A 114 25.00 44.93 -4.44
C THR A 114 25.14 44.11 -3.16
N ALA A 115 26.35 43.62 -2.92
CA ALA A 115 26.70 42.44 -2.14
C ALA A 115 26.97 42.66 -0.63
N LEU A 116 26.97 41.52 0.09
CA LEU A 116 27.66 41.18 1.36
C LEU A 116 27.23 41.91 2.65
N ASP A 117 26.59 41.19 3.59
CA ASP A 117 27.32 40.52 4.69
C ASP A 117 26.41 39.62 5.52
N GLY A 118 27.01 38.61 6.17
CA GLY A 118 26.31 37.49 6.79
C GLY A 118 25.63 37.77 8.12
N ILE A 119 24.61 36.95 8.39
CA ILE A 119 24.21 36.30 9.65
C ILE A 119 22.97 35.47 9.27
N VAL A 120 22.95 34.18 9.58
CA VAL A 120 21.79 33.31 9.36
C VAL A 120 20.96 33.28 10.65
N PRO A 121 19.79 33.93 10.73
CA PRO A 121 18.73 33.53 11.64
C PRO A 121 17.72 32.63 10.92
N ALA A 122 17.19 31.68 11.67
CA ALA A 122 16.17 30.72 11.27
C ALA A 122 14.91 31.40 10.69
N PRO A 123 14.21 30.78 9.73
CA PRO A 123 12.92 31.31 9.27
C PRO A 123 11.88 31.13 10.38
N SER A 124 11.46 32.25 10.98
CA SER A 124 10.27 32.31 11.81
C SER A 124 9.04 32.02 10.97
N ALA A 125 8.24 31.05 11.42
CA ALA A 125 6.87 30.85 10.97
C ALA A 125 6.04 32.08 11.33
N ALA A 126 5.82 32.95 10.35
CA ALA A 126 4.81 34.01 10.42
C ALA A 126 3.64 33.60 9.50
N SER A 127 2.46 33.49 10.13
CA SER A 127 1.11 33.61 9.54
C SER A 127 0.82 32.83 8.24
N ARG A 128 0.21 31.64 8.40
CA ARG A 128 -0.79 31.13 7.45
C ARG A 128 -2.19 31.45 8.02
N ASP A 129 -2.55 32.72 7.94
CA ASP A 129 -3.95 33.14 7.81
C ASP A 129 -4.06 33.69 6.38
N ALA A 130 -4.51 32.84 5.46
CA ALA A 130 -4.99 33.22 4.14
C ALA A 130 -6.37 32.56 4.08
N ASP A 131 -7.42 33.27 4.48
CA ASP A 131 -8.31 33.98 3.56
C ASP A 131 -8.81 33.01 2.49
N ASP A 132 -9.83 32.23 2.89
CA ASP A 132 -10.58 31.30 2.05
C ASP A 132 -11.52 32.12 1.17
N GLY A 133 -10.94 32.79 0.18
CA GLY A 133 -11.70 33.45 -0.89
C GLY A 133 -12.17 32.41 -1.88
N ASP A 134 -13.49 32.28 -2.05
CA ASP A 134 -14.11 31.43 -3.08
C ASP A 134 -13.44 31.66 -4.44
N VAL A 135 -12.67 30.68 -4.90
CA VAL A 135 -12.06 30.69 -6.23
C VAL A 135 -13.20 30.60 -7.26
N PRO A 136 -13.29 31.53 -8.24
CA PRO A 136 -14.32 31.47 -9.26
C PRO A 136 -14.32 30.12 -9.99
N ALA A 137 -15.50 29.52 -10.22
CA ALA A 137 -15.64 28.18 -10.80
C ALA A 137 -14.97 28.05 -12.19
N ASP A 138 -14.87 29.12 -12.96
CA ASP A 138 -14.13 29.16 -14.24
C ASP A 138 -12.61 29.01 -14.04
N VAL A 139 -12.07 29.59 -12.98
CA VAL A 139 -10.66 29.45 -12.57
C VAL A 139 -10.38 28.03 -12.07
N GLU A 140 -11.31 27.43 -11.32
CA GLU A 140 -11.18 26.05 -10.87
C GLU A 140 -11.21 25.04 -12.04
N VAL A 141 -12.12 25.22 -13.00
CA VAL A 141 -12.16 24.41 -14.24
C VAL A 141 -10.90 24.61 -15.07
N ALA A 142 -10.39 25.84 -15.20
CA ALA A 142 -9.14 26.13 -15.90
C ALA A 142 -7.93 25.47 -15.21
N ARG A 143 -7.85 25.56 -13.87
CA ARG A 143 -6.83 24.87 -13.06
C ARG A 143 -6.91 23.35 -13.23
N GLY A 144 -8.12 22.78 -13.30
CA GLY A 144 -8.35 21.37 -13.60
C GLY A 144 -7.76 20.96 -14.96
N LYS A 145 -8.08 21.71 -16.03
CA LYS A 145 -7.57 21.46 -17.38
C LYS A 145 -6.04 21.58 -17.47
N VAL A 146 -5.45 22.61 -16.86
CA VAL A 146 -3.99 22.81 -16.87
C VAL A 146 -3.28 21.77 -16.00
N GLY A 147 -3.87 21.37 -14.87
CA GLY A 147 -3.39 20.25 -14.05
C GLY A 147 -3.41 18.91 -14.80
N ARG A 148 -4.39 18.71 -15.70
CA ARG A 148 -4.51 17.51 -16.53
C ARG A 148 -3.36 17.34 -17.52
N VAL A 149 -2.88 18.44 -18.10
CA VAL A 149 -1.72 18.45 -19.03
C VAL A 149 -0.50 17.77 -18.41
N ARG A 150 -0.29 17.90 -17.09
CA ARG A 150 0.79 17.23 -16.37
C ARG A 150 0.77 15.72 -16.59
N LEU A 151 -0.40 15.10 -16.49
CA LEU A 151 -0.56 13.64 -16.62
C LEU A 151 -0.42 13.22 -18.08
N LEU A 152 -1.04 13.97 -18.99
CA LEU A 152 -1.02 13.68 -20.42
C LEU A 152 0.38 13.87 -21.03
N ALA A 153 1.15 14.84 -20.56
CA ALA A 153 2.51 15.07 -21.02
C ALA A 153 3.35 13.79 -20.89
N TYR A 154 3.24 13.04 -19.78
CA TYR A 154 3.97 11.78 -19.55
C TYR A 154 3.70 10.67 -20.58
N LEU A 155 2.64 10.79 -21.38
CA LEU A 155 2.32 9.84 -22.46
C LEU A 155 3.20 10.03 -23.69
N LEU A 156 3.89 11.17 -23.80
CA LEU A 156 4.77 11.45 -24.92
C LEU A 156 6.17 10.85 -24.67
N PRO A 157 6.84 10.27 -25.68
CA PRO A 157 8.21 9.76 -25.56
C PRO A 157 9.29 10.73 -25.05
N GLY A 158 9.33 11.00 -23.74
CA GLY A 158 10.50 11.47 -22.99
C GLY A 158 11.22 12.70 -23.52
N PHE A 159 10.50 13.67 -24.12
CA PHE A 159 11.10 14.91 -24.64
C PHE A 159 11.27 16.01 -23.59
N TRP A 160 10.91 15.79 -22.33
CA TRP A 160 11.35 16.63 -21.21
C TRP A 160 12.58 16.01 -20.54
N ALA A 161 13.56 16.86 -20.23
CA ALA A 161 14.76 16.52 -19.47
C ALA A 161 14.47 16.42 -17.96
N SER A 162 13.54 17.22 -17.44
CA SER A 162 13.10 17.19 -16.03
C SER A 162 11.75 17.85 -15.84
N SER A 163 11.02 17.47 -14.78
CA SER A 163 9.73 18.02 -14.41
C SER A 163 9.69 18.44 -12.94
N GLY A 164 8.95 19.50 -12.60
CA GLY A 164 8.76 19.97 -11.22
C GLY A 164 7.36 20.55 -11.00
N TRP A 165 6.74 20.24 -9.87
CA TRP A 165 5.42 20.74 -9.47
C TRP A 165 5.28 20.76 -7.94
N ARG A 166 4.22 21.43 -7.43
CA ARG A 166 3.89 21.45 -6.00
C ARG A 166 2.68 20.55 -5.73
N ALA A 167 2.76 19.70 -4.70
CA ALA A 167 1.66 18.80 -4.33
C ALA A 167 0.37 19.57 -3.97
N GLU A 168 0.50 20.71 -3.31
CA GLU A 168 -0.61 21.59 -2.89
C GLU A 168 -1.25 22.36 -4.06
N LYS A 169 -0.57 22.48 -5.22
CA LYS A 169 -1.07 23.19 -6.42
C LYS A 169 -0.69 22.42 -7.69
N PRO A 170 -1.41 21.34 -8.03
CA PRO A 170 -1.02 20.41 -9.10
C PRO A 170 -1.05 21.03 -10.51
N TRP A 171 -1.79 22.14 -10.67
CA TRP A 171 -1.83 22.94 -11.89
C TRP A 171 -0.59 23.85 -12.08
N GLN A 172 0.23 24.04 -11.03
CA GLN A 172 1.50 24.76 -11.12
C GLN A 172 2.63 23.76 -11.43
N TRP A 173 3.00 23.68 -12.70
CA TRP A 173 4.07 22.80 -13.18
C TRP A 173 5.08 23.54 -14.04
N GLN A 174 6.32 23.06 -14.00
CA GLN A 174 7.42 23.50 -14.85
C GLN A 174 8.09 22.27 -15.46
N LEU A 175 8.20 22.26 -16.78
CA LEU A 175 8.83 21.20 -17.57
C LEU A 175 10.06 21.76 -18.28
N THR A 176 11.19 21.09 -18.15
CA THR A 176 12.42 21.40 -18.88
C THR A 176 12.45 20.54 -20.14
N VAL A 177 12.42 21.16 -21.32
CA VAL A 177 12.27 20.48 -22.61
C VAL A 177 13.65 20.17 -23.23
N ASP A 178 13.83 18.92 -23.63
CA ASP A 178 14.98 18.43 -24.39
C ASP A 178 14.75 18.75 -25.88
N ARG A 179 15.42 19.81 -26.37
CA ARG A 179 15.24 20.28 -27.76
C ARG A 179 15.57 19.21 -28.81
N PRO A 180 16.68 18.43 -28.72
CA PRO A 180 16.90 17.28 -29.58
C PRO A 180 15.74 16.30 -29.67
N ARG A 181 15.13 15.95 -28.53
CA ARG A 181 14.00 15.00 -28.46
C ARG A 181 12.67 15.61 -28.86
N LEU A 182 12.53 16.93 -28.86
CA LEU A 182 11.36 17.64 -29.40
C LEU A 182 11.34 17.67 -30.94
N ARG A 183 12.49 17.54 -31.63
CA ARG A 183 12.59 17.67 -33.10
C ARG A 183 11.61 16.79 -33.90
N PRO A 184 11.36 15.51 -33.55
CA PRO A 184 10.40 14.68 -34.29
C PRO A 184 8.98 15.22 -34.25
N TYR A 185 8.61 15.96 -33.18
CA TYR A 185 7.27 16.52 -32.99
C TYR A 185 7.02 17.79 -33.82
N ARG A 186 8.05 18.39 -34.43
CA ARG A 186 7.90 19.58 -35.28
C ARG A 186 7.03 19.36 -36.52
N HIS A 187 6.79 18.10 -36.87
CA HIS A 187 5.99 17.67 -38.02
C HIS A 187 4.68 16.97 -37.59
N VAL A 188 4.38 16.96 -36.30
CA VAL A 188 3.17 16.36 -35.73
C VAL A 188 2.10 17.45 -35.60
N TYR A 189 1.00 17.29 -36.32
CA TYR A 189 -0.12 18.24 -36.33
C TYR A 189 -1.42 17.54 -35.95
N GLY A 190 -2.06 18.05 -34.90
CA GLY A 190 -3.33 17.51 -34.41
C GLY A 190 -3.24 16.08 -33.87
N VAL A 191 -4.41 15.52 -33.53
CA VAL A 191 -4.52 14.18 -32.93
C VAL A 191 -4.06 13.10 -33.90
N ASP A 192 -4.43 13.18 -35.18
CA ASP A 192 -4.05 12.18 -36.19
C ASP A 192 -2.53 12.11 -36.41
N GLY A 193 -1.86 13.27 -36.42
CA GLY A 193 -0.41 13.33 -36.51
C GLY A 193 0.27 12.71 -35.29
N LEU A 194 -0.30 12.92 -34.09
CA LEU A 194 0.25 12.40 -32.85
C LEU A 194 0.13 10.86 -32.77
N LEU A 195 -1.03 10.33 -33.16
CA LEU A 195 -1.28 8.90 -33.23
C LEU A 195 -0.40 8.23 -34.31
N GLY A 196 -0.29 8.84 -35.50
CA GLY A 196 0.58 8.36 -36.56
C GLY A 196 2.07 8.34 -36.17
N TYR A 197 2.53 9.33 -35.39
CA TYR A 197 3.88 9.36 -34.85
C TYR A 197 4.10 8.26 -33.80
N ALA A 198 3.17 8.08 -32.86
CA ALA A 198 3.25 7.02 -31.86
C ALA A 198 3.30 5.63 -32.50
N GLU A 199 2.47 5.38 -33.53
CA GLU A 199 2.53 4.14 -34.31
C GLU A 199 3.87 3.95 -35.02
N THR A 200 4.45 5.03 -35.56
CA THR A 200 5.74 4.96 -36.25
C THR A 200 6.87 4.61 -35.28
N VAL A 201 6.89 5.22 -34.09
CA VAL A 201 7.86 4.90 -33.03
C VAL A 201 7.71 3.46 -32.55
N GLU A 202 6.48 2.97 -32.37
CA GLU A 202 6.25 1.57 -31.98
C GLU A 202 6.61 0.60 -33.11
N ARG A 203 6.34 0.95 -34.37
CA ARG A 203 6.73 0.16 -35.54
C ARG A 203 8.25 0.15 -35.71
N GLU A 204 8.94 1.24 -35.44
CA GLU A 204 10.40 1.32 -35.43
C GLU A 204 11.01 0.54 -34.26
N ARG A 205 10.40 0.56 -33.07
CA ARG A 205 10.80 -0.30 -31.94
C ARG A 205 10.58 -1.77 -32.23
N ALA A 206 9.43 -2.12 -32.79
CA ALA A 206 9.11 -3.49 -33.19
C ALA A 206 9.99 -3.95 -34.36
N ALA A 207 10.31 -3.08 -35.31
CA ALA A 207 11.24 -3.35 -36.39
C ALA A 207 12.69 -3.45 -35.89
N ALA A 208 13.11 -2.65 -34.91
CA ALA A 208 14.42 -2.77 -34.27
C ALA A 208 14.52 -4.05 -33.45
N ALA A 209 13.46 -4.43 -32.74
CA ALA A 209 13.36 -5.70 -32.03
C ALA A 209 13.36 -6.90 -33.00
N SER A 210 12.58 -6.83 -34.09
CA SER A 210 12.58 -7.84 -35.15
C SER A 210 13.88 -7.89 -35.94
N ALA A 211 14.57 -6.77 -36.15
CA ALA A 211 15.88 -6.74 -36.81
C ALA A 211 16.97 -7.32 -35.90
N LEU A 212 16.85 -7.16 -34.58
CA LEU A 212 17.66 -7.89 -33.61
C LEU A 212 17.42 -9.41 -33.68
N ILE A 213 16.18 -9.83 -33.96
CA ILE A 213 15.79 -11.25 -34.07
C ILE A 213 16.15 -11.84 -35.44
N HIS A 214 15.98 -11.10 -36.54
CA HIS A 214 16.25 -11.56 -37.91
C HIS A 214 17.71 -11.41 -38.35
N GLY A 215 18.50 -10.54 -37.71
CA GLY A 215 19.95 -10.47 -37.89
C GLY A 215 20.68 -11.76 -37.48
N LEU A 216 20.01 -12.66 -36.74
CA LEU A 216 20.49 -13.98 -36.37
C LEU A 216 20.11 -15.08 -37.40
N THR A 217 19.28 -14.79 -38.40
CA THR A 217 18.68 -15.85 -39.25
C THR A 217 18.93 -15.78 -40.76
N ASP A 218 19.49 -14.72 -41.36
CA ASP A 218 19.72 -14.72 -42.81
C ASP A 218 21.05 -14.08 -43.28
N THR A 219 21.83 -14.86 -44.03
CA THR A 219 22.58 -14.36 -45.19
C THR A 219 22.51 -15.39 -46.33
N PRO A 220 22.58 -14.95 -47.60
CA PRO A 220 21.71 -15.42 -48.67
C PRO A 220 22.33 -16.54 -49.49
N SER A 221 21.44 -17.39 -50.00
CA SER A 221 21.74 -18.36 -51.05
C SER A 221 22.01 -17.64 -52.37
N ALA A 222 23.27 -17.61 -52.82
CA ALA A 222 23.65 -17.19 -54.16
C ALA A 222 23.93 -18.43 -55.02
N THR A 223 22.98 -18.76 -55.90
CA THR A 223 23.18 -19.66 -57.04
C THR A 223 24.15 -19.04 -58.04
N ALA A 224 25.24 -19.74 -58.36
CA ALA A 224 26.00 -19.54 -59.59
C ALA A 224 26.39 -20.91 -60.16
N ALA A 225 26.01 -21.11 -61.43
CA ALA A 225 26.36 -22.26 -62.25
C ALA A 225 27.83 -22.22 -62.68
N ALA A 226 28.33 -23.40 -63.04
CA ALA A 226 29.71 -23.72 -63.40
C ALA A 226 30.29 -22.91 -64.58
N GLU A 227 31.60 -22.64 -64.50
CA GLU A 227 32.57 -22.78 -65.61
C GLU A 227 34.01 -22.71 -65.07
N THR A 228 34.89 -23.54 -65.64
CA THR A 228 36.38 -23.54 -65.47
C THR A 228 36.96 -23.23 -66.87
N PRO A 229 38.27 -22.90 -67.12
CA PRO A 229 39.44 -22.87 -66.22
C PRO A 229 40.46 -21.71 -66.49
N THR A 230 41.64 -21.82 -65.85
CA THR A 230 42.99 -21.26 -66.16
C THR A 230 43.47 -19.99 -65.46
N GLY A 231 44.70 -20.09 -64.90
CA GLY A 231 45.55 -18.94 -64.60
C GLY A 231 46.28 -19.02 -63.26
N ALA A 232 47.59 -19.25 -63.30
CA ALA A 232 48.49 -19.31 -62.15
C ALA A 232 48.70 -17.94 -61.46
N ALA A 233 48.97 -17.96 -60.14
CA ALA A 233 50.11 -17.30 -59.47
C ALA A 233 49.86 -17.21 -57.95
N GLU A 234 50.84 -17.69 -57.18
CA GLU A 234 50.91 -17.56 -55.73
C GLU A 234 50.95 -16.08 -55.30
N VAL A 235 50.06 -15.70 -54.37
CA VAL A 235 50.28 -14.57 -53.45
C VAL A 235 49.92 -15.05 -52.04
N ARG A 236 50.92 -15.15 -51.18
CA ARG A 236 50.74 -15.36 -49.73
C ARG A 236 50.05 -14.14 -49.12
N LEU A 237 48.79 -14.29 -48.70
CA LEU A 237 48.08 -13.37 -47.82
C LEU A 237 47.93 -14.01 -46.43
N ALA A 238 48.16 -13.22 -45.39
CA ALA A 238 48.03 -13.61 -43.97
C ALA A 238 46.64 -14.19 -43.64
N PRO A 239 46.50 -15.07 -42.63
CA PRO A 239 45.25 -15.74 -42.34
C PRO A 239 44.17 -14.71 -41.95
N ALA A 240 43.07 -14.69 -42.69
CA ALA A 240 41.88 -13.92 -42.34
C ALA A 240 41.38 -14.35 -40.96
N GLN A 241 41.15 -13.40 -40.05
CA GLN A 241 40.49 -13.67 -38.78
C GLN A 241 39.09 -14.23 -39.05
N ASP A 242 38.80 -15.39 -38.46
CA ASP A 242 37.56 -16.14 -38.63
C ASP A 242 36.42 -15.53 -37.79
N HIS A 243 35.97 -14.33 -38.17
CA HIS A 243 34.96 -13.55 -37.46
C HIS A 243 33.63 -14.31 -37.26
N SER A 244 33.35 -15.33 -38.07
CA SER A 244 32.15 -16.17 -37.94
C SER A 244 32.22 -17.09 -36.72
N LEU A 245 33.41 -17.62 -36.40
CA LEU A 245 33.60 -18.47 -35.22
C LEU A 245 33.46 -17.64 -33.93
N ASP A 246 34.01 -16.44 -33.90
CA ASP A 246 33.95 -15.59 -32.71
C ASP A 246 32.50 -15.24 -32.32
N VAL A 247 31.61 -15.00 -33.30
CA VAL A 247 30.16 -14.81 -33.04
C VAL A 247 29.50 -16.09 -32.53
N LEU A 248 29.87 -17.27 -33.05
CA LEU A 248 29.30 -18.53 -32.57
C LEU A 248 29.78 -18.89 -31.16
N LEU A 249 30.99 -18.46 -30.78
CA LEU A 249 31.49 -18.63 -29.42
C LEU A 249 30.74 -17.79 -28.39
N THR A 250 30.13 -16.64 -28.77
CA THR A 250 29.31 -15.86 -27.83
C THR A 250 27.99 -16.55 -27.46
N LEU A 251 27.62 -17.63 -28.15
CA LEU A 251 26.45 -18.46 -27.82
C LEU A 251 26.78 -19.57 -26.81
N LEU A 252 28.06 -19.82 -26.55
CA LEU A 252 28.52 -20.79 -25.57
C LEU A 252 28.79 -20.09 -24.24
N ARG A 253 28.72 -20.85 -23.16
CA ARG A 253 29.18 -20.37 -21.86
C ARG A 253 30.68 -20.07 -21.88
N GLU A 254 31.07 -19.01 -21.18
CA GLU A 254 32.48 -18.56 -21.10
C GLU A 254 33.40 -19.68 -20.61
N GLU A 255 32.98 -20.48 -19.61
CA GLU A 255 33.82 -21.56 -19.07
C GLU A 255 34.01 -22.70 -20.07
N ILE A 256 33.05 -22.91 -20.97
CA ILE A 256 33.16 -23.86 -22.08
C ILE A 256 34.10 -23.30 -23.13
N VAL A 257 33.95 -22.02 -23.50
CA VAL A 257 34.84 -21.33 -24.44
C VAL A 257 36.29 -21.43 -23.95
N ASP A 258 36.56 -21.07 -22.70
CA ASP A 258 37.90 -21.13 -22.11
C ASP A 258 38.51 -22.53 -22.18
N SER A 259 37.69 -23.56 -21.98
CA SER A 259 38.12 -24.95 -21.99
C SER A 259 38.39 -25.48 -23.39
N CYS A 260 37.66 -25.02 -24.42
CA CYS A 260 37.64 -25.67 -25.73
C CYS A 260 38.07 -24.78 -26.92
N GLN A 261 38.26 -23.47 -26.72
CA GLN A 261 38.51 -22.53 -27.83
C GLN A 261 39.82 -22.81 -28.56
N ALA A 262 40.89 -23.17 -27.84
CA ALA A 262 42.18 -23.50 -28.45
C ALA A 262 42.11 -24.74 -29.37
N PRO A 263 41.63 -25.92 -28.92
CA PRO A 263 41.48 -27.08 -29.80
C PRO A 263 40.45 -26.85 -30.90
N LEU A 264 39.36 -26.11 -30.64
CA LEU A 264 38.36 -25.80 -31.67
C LEU A 264 38.93 -24.94 -32.81
N ARG A 265 39.77 -23.94 -32.50
CA ARG A 265 40.46 -23.12 -33.51
C ARG A 265 41.54 -23.89 -34.27
N ALA A 266 42.07 -24.96 -33.68
CA ALA A 266 43.00 -25.87 -34.33
C ALA A 266 42.30 -27.00 -35.13
N ASP A 267 40.97 -26.96 -35.25
CA ASP A 267 40.13 -27.99 -35.85
C ASP A 267 40.29 -29.39 -35.19
N LEU A 268 40.71 -29.41 -33.92
CA LEU A 268 40.79 -30.61 -33.06
C LEU A 268 39.46 -30.80 -32.32
N TYR A 269 38.41 -31.14 -33.06
CA TYR A 269 37.03 -31.16 -32.56
C TYR A 269 36.80 -32.13 -31.39
N ASP A 270 37.36 -33.34 -31.47
CA ASP A 270 37.20 -34.32 -30.39
C ASP A 270 37.91 -33.88 -29.10
N GLU A 271 39.06 -33.21 -29.20
CA GLU A 271 39.74 -32.63 -28.03
C GLU A 271 38.93 -31.48 -27.41
N ALA A 272 38.32 -30.64 -28.25
CA ALA A 272 37.43 -29.57 -27.81
C ALA A 272 36.20 -30.11 -27.07
N ILE A 273 35.54 -31.15 -27.61
CA ILE A 273 34.41 -31.84 -26.96
C ILE A 273 34.84 -32.46 -25.64
N PHE A 274 35.99 -33.15 -25.61
CA PHE A 274 36.52 -33.75 -24.39
C PHE A 274 36.77 -32.69 -23.31
N ALA A 275 37.41 -31.57 -23.66
CA ALA A 275 37.70 -30.49 -22.72
C ALA A 275 36.42 -29.86 -22.13
N ALA A 276 35.40 -29.62 -22.97
CA ALA A 276 34.11 -29.07 -22.53
C ALA A 276 33.37 -29.99 -21.54
N PHE A 277 33.26 -31.29 -21.85
CA PHE A 277 32.59 -32.23 -20.95
C PHE A 277 33.43 -32.61 -19.72
N ARG A 278 34.76 -32.45 -19.78
CA ARG A 278 35.60 -32.50 -18.59
C ARG A 278 35.29 -31.32 -17.66
N ARG A 279 35.19 -30.10 -18.19
CA ARG A 279 34.80 -28.93 -17.39
C ARG A 279 33.42 -29.09 -16.75
N LEU A 280 32.46 -29.69 -17.46
CA LEU A 280 31.15 -30.05 -16.92
C LEU A 280 31.25 -31.05 -15.76
N GLU A 281 32.05 -32.12 -15.91
CA GLU A 281 32.24 -33.09 -14.84
C GLU A 281 32.92 -32.47 -13.62
N ASP A 282 33.95 -31.65 -13.83
CA ASP A 282 34.64 -30.91 -12.77
C ASP A 282 33.66 -30.01 -11.99
N GLU A 283 32.70 -29.39 -12.68
CA GLU A 283 31.64 -28.60 -12.04
C GLU A 283 30.74 -29.46 -11.14
N VAL A 284 30.33 -30.64 -11.62
CA VAL A 284 29.52 -31.59 -10.83
C VAL A 284 30.30 -32.07 -9.58
N GLN A 285 31.61 -32.32 -9.71
CA GLN A 285 32.47 -32.66 -8.58
C GLN A 285 32.53 -31.54 -7.54
N GLN A 286 32.76 -30.31 -7.98
CA GLN A 286 32.81 -29.15 -7.09
C GLN A 286 31.48 -28.92 -6.36
N ARG A 287 30.34 -29.14 -7.04
CA ARG A 287 29.02 -28.93 -6.44
C ARG A 287 28.64 -30.00 -5.42
N SER A 288 28.91 -31.26 -5.74
CA SER A 288 28.61 -32.40 -4.88
C SER A 288 29.64 -32.63 -3.77
N GLY A 289 30.85 -32.07 -3.91
CA GLY A 289 31.98 -32.39 -3.02
C GLY A 289 32.50 -33.83 -3.18
N SER A 290 32.05 -34.55 -4.22
CA SER A 290 32.46 -35.93 -4.50
C SER A 290 33.71 -35.96 -5.39
N SER A 291 34.68 -36.80 -5.02
CA SER A 291 35.87 -37.07 -5.84
C SER A 291 35.66 -38.23 -6.83
N ALA A 292 34.44 -38.78 -6.93
CA ALA A 292 34.12 -39.81 -7.91
C ALA A 292 34.16 -39.25 -9.35
N ILE A 293 34.17 -40.13 -10.36
CA ILE A 293 34.13 -39.77 -11.79
C ILE A 293 33.05 -40.57 -12.52
N GLY A 294 32.60 -40.08 -13.68
CA GLY A 294 31.61 -40.75 -14.53
C GLY A 294 30.27 -41.05 -13.82
N ASP A 295 29.66 -42.20 -14.10
CA ASP A 295 28.33 -42.56 -13.59
C ASP A 295 28.22 -42.57 -12.06
N MET A 296 29.31 -42.94 -11.37
CA MET A 296 29.33 -42.95 -9.91
C MET A 296 29.25 -41.53 -9.36
N LEU A 297 29.94 -40.57 -9.99
CA LEU A 297 29.84 -39.16 -9.63
C LEU A 297 28.42 -38.64 -9.85
N ILE A 298 27.84 -38.89 -11.03
CA ILE A 298 26.52 -38.36 -11.35
C ILE A 298 25.46 -38.93 -10.39
N LYS A 299 25.52 -40.22 -10.07
CA LYS A 299 24.62 -40.83 -9.07
C LYS A 299 24.83 -40.22 -7.68
N ALA A 300 26.08 -40.02 -7.25
CA ALA A 300 26.37 -39.39 -5.97
C ALA A 300 25.82 -37.95 -5.92
N ALA A 301 26.11 -37.15 -6.95
CA ALA A 301 25.75 -35.75 -7.03
C ALA A 301 24.24 -35.49 -7.02
N PHE A 302 23.44 -36.37 -7.65
CA PHE A 302 21.99 -36.15 -7.77
C PHE A 302 21.13 -37.05 -6.88
N LYS A 303 21.65 -38.13 -6.27
CA LYS A 303 20.84 -39.06 -5.45
C LYS A 303 21.33 -39.26 -4.02
N GLU A 304 22.61 -39.10 -3.73
CA GLU A 304 23.10 -39.35 -2.36
C GLU A 304 22.67 -38.22 -1.41
N LYS A 305 22.42 -38.57 -0.14
CA LYS A 305 21.78 -37.68 0.84
C LYS A 305 22.62 -36.48 1.27
N THR A 306 23.93 -36.53 1.05
CA THR A 306 24.85 -35.46 1.46
C THR A 306 24.90 -34.40 0.37
N ASN A 307 24.04 -33.38 0.48
CA ASN A 307 23.92 -32.22 -0.41
C ASN A 307 23.69 -32.57 -1.90
N PRO A 308 22.56 -33.21 -2.25
CA PRO A 308 22.23 -33.49 -3.65
C PRO A 308 21.99 -32.19 -4.42
N ILE A 309 22.47 -32.14 -5.67
CA ILE A 309 22.13 -31.08 -6.63
C ILE A 309 20.66 -31.23 -6.99
N ARG A 310 19.86 -30.17 -6.78
CA ARG A 310 18.41 -30.20 -6.98
C ARG A 310 17.97 -29.14 -7.98
N ILE A 311 17.73 -29.55 -9.22
CA ILE A 311 17.32 -28.65 -10.32
C ILE A 311 15.79 -28.39 -10.28
N SER A 312 15.03 -29.31 -9.69
CA SER A 312 13.56 -29.30 -9.59
C SER A 312 13.16 -29.79 -8.20
N ASP A 313 12.05 -29.27 -7.72
CA ASP A 313 11.37 -29.63 -6.47
C ASP A 313 10.60 -30.97 -6.57
N ARG A 314 10.51 -31.56 -7.77
CA ARG A 314 9.92 -32.88 -7.98
C ARG A 314 10.97 -33.98 -7.82
N ASP A 315 10.79 -34.84 -6.80
CA ASP A 315 11.70 -35.98 -6.54
C ASP A 315 11.89 -36.89 -7.76
N GLY A 316 10.85 -37.08 -8.59
CA GLY A 316 10.92 -37.89 -9.80
C GLY A 316 11.85 -37.34 -10.90
N ASP A 317 12.21 -36.05 -10.85
CA ASP A 317 13.14 -35.47 -11.81
C ASP A 317 14.60 -35.83 -11.49
N MET A 318 14.91 -36.24 -10.25
CA MET A 318 16.27 -36.66 -9.87
C MET A 318 16.77 -37.84 -10.71
N ASP A 319 15.92 -38.85 -10.94
CA ASP A 319 16.24 -39.99 -11.80
C ASP A 319 16.53 -39.57 -13.24
N ARG A 320 15.76 -38.61 -13.75
CA ARG A 320 15.91 -38.07 -15.11
C ARG A 320 17.19 -37.27 -15.25
N MET A 321 17.56 -36.49 -14.24
CA MET A 321 18.82 -35.75 -14.22
C MET A 321 20.01 -36.70 -14.20
N VAL A 322 19.96 -37.78 -13.41
CA VAL A 322 21.00 -38.82 -13.44
C VAL A 322 21.15 -39.40 -14.84
N GLN A 323 20.06 -39.78 -15.49
CA GLN A 323 20.09 -40.36 -16.83
C GLN A 323 20.65 -39.38 -17.88
N LEU A 324 20.23 -38.11 -17.83
CA LEU A 324 20.70 -37.07 -18.74
C LEU A 324 22.20 -36.81 -18.61
N PHE A 325 22.67 -36.55 -17.38
CA PHE A 325 24.07 -36.22 -17.14
C PHE A 325 24.99 -37.43 -17.34
N ALA A 326 24.60 -38.62 -16.85
CA ALA A 326 25.40 -39.84 -17.03
C ALA A 326 25.50 -40.21 -18.52
N GLY A 327 24.40 -40.12 -19.26
CA GLY A 327 24.39 -40.35 -20.70
C GLY A 327 25.31 -39.39 -21.46
N ALA A 328 25.23 -38.09 -21.15
CA ALA A 328 26.04 -37.08 -21.82
C ALA A 328 27.54 -37.20 -21.48
N VAL A 329 27.90 -37.33 -20.20
CA VAL A 329 29.30 -37.50 -19.77
C VAL A 329 29.89 -38.82 -20.28
N GLY A 330 29.13 -39.92 -20.19
CA GLY A 330 29.57 -41.22 -20.69
C GLY A 330 29.83 -41.22 -22.20
N LEU A 331 28.92 -40.64 -22.98
CA LEU A 331 29.01 -40.62 -24.45
C LEU A 331 30.09 -39.66 -24.96
N PHE A 332 30.14 -38.43 -24.44
CA PHE A 332 31.01 -37.39 -25.02
C PHE A 332 32.39 -37.33 -24.39
N LYS A 333 32.52 -37.56 -23.07
CA LYS A 333 33.81 -37.59 -22.37
C LYS A 333 34.38 -39.01 -22.26
N GLY A 334 33.60 -39.95 -21.74
CA GLY A 334 34.06 -41.30 -21.41
C GLY A 334 34.64 -42.05 -22.61
N ASP A 335 34.00 -41.92 -23.76
CA ASP A 335 34.46 -42.52 -25.01
C ASP A 335 35.81 -41.94 -25.49
N ARG A 336 36.02 -40.63 -25.29
CA ARG A 336 37.23 -39.89 -25.67
C ARG A 336 38.36 -40.00 -24.65
N SER A 337 38.07 -40.36 -23.38
CA SER A 337 39.10 -40.52 -22.35
C SER A 337 39.79 -41.88 -22.34
N HIS A 338 39.16 -42.92 -22.91
CA HIS A 338 39.61 -44.30 -22.77
C HIS A 338 39.98 -44.99 -24.08
N LYS A 339 39.81 -44.32 -25.22
CA LYS A 339 40.08 -44.89 -26.55
C LYS A 339 40.98 -43.97 -27.34
N ASP A 340 41.88 -44.57 -28.13
CA ASP A 340 42.73 -43.83 -29.08
C ASP A 340 41.91 -43.15 -30.19
N ARG A 341 40.69 -43.66 -30.46
CA ARG A 341 39.69 -43.04 -31.33
C ARG A 341 38.29 -43.20 -30.75
N PRO A 342 37.49 -42.13 -30.64
CA PRO A 342 36.11 -42.25 -30.20
C PRO A 342 35.30 -43.09 -31.20
N SER A 343 34.31 -43.82 -30.70
CA SER A 343 33.33 -44.55 -31.49
C SER A 343 32.43 -43.63 -32.32
N LEU A 344 32.29 -42.36 -31.91
CA LEU A 344 31.60 -41.30 -32.65
C LEU A 344 32.54 -40.10 -32.84
N PRO A 345 33.44 -40.13 -33.85
CA PRO A 345 34.33 -39.01 -34.14
C PRO A 345 33.55 -37.82 -34.69
N CYS A 346 33.92 -36.62 -34.24
CA CYS A 346 33.30 -35.40 -34.74
C CYS A 346 33.98 -34.97 -36.05
N VAL A 347 33.21 -34.85 -37.13
CA VAL A 347 33.76 -34.65 -38.49
C VAL A 347 33.70 -33.21 -38.96
N SER A 348 33.01 -32.33 -38.23
CA SER A 348 32.84 -30.93 -38.63
C SER A 348 32.78 -29.98 -37.45
N ARG A 349 33.25 -28.75 -37.67
CA ARG A 349 33.14 -27.65 -36.70
C ARG A 349 31.69 -27.38 -36.28
N ARG A 350 30.74 -27.46 -37.22
CA ARG A 350 29.32 -27.23 -36.95
C ARG A 350 28.75 -28.28 -35.98
N GLU A 351 29.12 -29.54 -36.17
CA GLU A 351 28.74 -30.61 -35.26
C GLU A 351 29.38 -30.40 -33.88
N CYS A 352 30.67 -30.07 -33.83
CA CYS A 352 31.39 -29.75 -32.60
C CYS A 352 30.68 -28.64 -31.81
N LEU A 353 30.35 -27.52 -32.46
CA LEU A 353 29.66 -26.39 -31.82
C LEU A 353 28.30 -26.77 -31.24
N ARG A 354 27.52 -27.66 -31.88
CA ARG A 354 26.25 -28.16 -31.32
C ARG A 354 26.46 -28.99 -30.07
N ILE A 355 27.51 -29.81 -30.04
CA ILE A 355 27.87 -30.62 -28.87
C ILE A 355 28.39 -29.72 -27.73
N LEU A 356 29.16 -28.69 -28.04
CA LEU A 356 29.62 -27.68 -27.07
C LEU A 356 28.45 -26.86 -26.50
N ALA A 357 27.46 -26.51 -27.34
CA ALA A 357 26.24 -25.86 -26.89
C ALA A 357 25.44 -26.77 -25.94
N HIS A 358 25.41 -28.09 -26.20
CA HIS A 358 24.79 -29.03 -25.28
C HIS A 358 25.50 -29.06 -23.91
N ALA A 359 26.84 -29.04 -23.87
CA ALA A 359 27.58 -28.92 -22.62
C ALA A 359 27.25 -27.60 -21.87
N SER A 360 27.11 -26.50 -22.61
CA SER A 360 26.66 -25.20 -22.05
C SER A 360 25.26 -25.32 -21.43
N SER A 361 24.30 -25.93 -22.12
CA SER A 361 22.95 -26.14 -21.59
C SER A 361 22.92 -27.03 -20.34
N LEU A 362 23.83 -28.00 -20.21
CA LEU A 362 23.94 -28.82 -19.00
C LEU A 362 24.49 -28.01 -17.81
N LEU A 363 25.44 -27.10 -18.04
CA LEU A 363 25.90 -26.17 -17.01
C LEU A 363 24.79 -25.18 -16.61
N ASP A 364 23.98 -24.70 -17.56
CA ASP A 364 22.83 -23.83 -17.27
C ASP A 364 21.78 -24.53 -16.41
N LEU A 365 21.61 -25.85 -16.59
CA LEU A 365 20.77 -26.66 -15.71
C LEU A 365 21.35 -26.77 -14.30
N LEU A 366 22.68 -26.93 -14.16
CA LEU A 366 23.30 -26.93 -12.83
C LEU A 366 23.07 -25.60 -12.12
N ASP A 367 23.09 -24.46 -12.83
CA ASP A 367 22.87 -23.13 -12.26
C ASP A 367 21.46 -22.87 -11.73
N ARG A 368 20.54 -23.81 -11.96
CA ARG A 368 19.20 -23.86 -11.36
C ARG A 368 19.13 -24.71 -10.09
N ASP A 369 20.28 -25.15 -9.56
CA ASP A 369 20.35 -25.85 -8.28
C ASP A 369 19.70 -25.01 -7.18
N ILE A 370 18.55 -25.48 -6.66
CA ILE A 370 17.67 -24.79 -5.71
C ILE A 370 18.42 -24.43 -4.41
N GLU A 371 19.43 -25.21 -4.04
CA GLU A 371 20.26 -24.97 -2.84
C GLU A 371 21.34 -23.90 -3.05
N ARG A 372 21.52 -23.40 -4.27
CA ARG A 372 22.53 -22.37 -4.61
C ARG A 372 21.96 -21.18 -5.37
N ALA A 373 20.81 -21.33 -6.00
CA ALA A 373 20.17 -20.31 -6.82
C ALA A 373 19.50 -19.24 -5.93
N PRO A 374 19.52 -17.97 -6.34
CA PRO A 374 18.88 -16.91 -5.56
C PRO A 374 17.38 -17.19 -5.44
N ALA A 375 16.83 -17.22 -4.23
CA ALA A 375 15.45 -17.60 -3.99
C ALA A 375 14.66 -16.47 -3.34
N VAL A 376 13.41 -16.26 -3.77
CA VAL A 376 12.46 -15.38 -3.08
C VAL A 376 11.78 -16.17 -1.95
N ARG A 377 12.00 -15.76 -0.71
CA ARG A 377 11.36 -16.33 0.48
C ARG A 377 10.00 -15.70 0.76
N GLY A 378 9.83 -14.43 0.41
CA GLY A 378 8.55 -13.75 0.44
C GLY A 378 8.66 -12.36 -0.11
N TYR A 379 7.53 -11.66 -0.17
CA TYR A 379 7.46 -10.31 -0.72
C TYR A 379 6.58 -9.39 0.13
N GLN A 380 6.81 -8.10 -0.07
CA GLN A 380 5.97 -7.01 0.38
C GLN A 380 5.87 -6.01 -0.78
N TYR A 381 4.63 -5.66 -1.14
CA TYR A 381 4.35 -4.60 -2.09
C TYR A 381 3.94 -3.32 -1.35
N ASP A 382 4.55 -2.19 -1.72
CA ASP A 382 4.22 -0.86 -1.21
C ASP A 382 4.25 0.16 -2.35
N GLN A 383 3.07 0.60 -2.80
CA GLN A 383 2.83 1.64 -3.81
C GLN A 383 3.98 1.92 -4.80
N GLY A 384 4.27 0.94 -5.65
CA GLY A 384 5.27 1.05 -6.73
C GLY A 384 6.62 0.42 -6.41
N ASP A 385 6.87 0.05 -5.16
CA ASP A 385 8.04 -0.71 -4.75
C ASP A 385 7.66 -2.14 -4.35
N LEU A 386 8.42 -3.10 -4.85
CA LEU A 386 8.34 -4.52 -4.50
C LEU A 386 9.59 -4.89 -3.69
N THR A 387 9.41 -5.09 -2.40
CA THR A 387 10.45 -5.59 -1.50
C THR A 387 10.41 -7.10 -1.46
N LEU A 388 11.48 -7.74 -1.90
CA LEU A 388 11.66 -9.18 -1.93
C LEU A 388 12.62 -9.58 -0.82
N TRP A 389 12.22 -10.54 0.01
CA TRP A 389 13.16 -11.26 0.86
C TRP A 389 13.86 -12.30 -0.01
N VAL A 390 15.16 -12.11 -0.19
CA VAL A 390 15.98 -12.97 -1.03
C VAL A 390 16.97 -13.77 -0.20
N ASP A 391 17.17 -15.03 -0.56
CA ASP A 391 18.19 -15.92 -0.01
C ASP A 391 19.18 -16.28 -1.12
N GLN A 392 20.43 -16.59 -0.74
CA GLN A 392 21.49 -17.03 -1.67
C GLN A 392 21.81 -16.05 -2.82
N ALA A 393 21.38 -14.80 -2.69
CA ALA A 393 21.59 -13.72 -3.65
C ALA A 393 22.83 -12.89 -3.31
N GLY A 394 23.65 -12.59 -4.33
CA GLY A 394 24.76 -11.66 -4.26
C GLY A 394 24.36 -10.23 -4.64
N SER A 395 25.34 -9.31 -4.61
CA SER A 395 25.12 -7.89 -4.90
C SER A 395 24.78 -7.58 -6.36
N GLN A 396 24.88 -8.56 -7.26
CA GLN A 396 24.58 -8.42 -8.69
C GLN A 396 23.22 -9.02 -9.06
N VAL A 397 22.43 -9.45 -8.07
CA VAL A 397 21.11 -10.03 -8.29
C VAL A 397 20.18 -9.05 -9.02
N ARG A 398 19.43 -9.56 -9.99
CA ARG A 398 18.41 -8.84 -10.74
C ARG A 398 17.08 -9.56 -10.60
N ALA A 399 16.01 -8.80 -10.41
CA ALA A 399 14.66 -9.33 -10.43
C ALA A 399 14.07 -9.20 -11.84
N TRP A 400 13.38 -10.24 -12.28
CA TRP A 400 12.66 -10.27 -13.55
C TRP A 400 11.21 -10.67 -13.30
N LEU A 401 10.30 -10.00 -14.00
CA LEU A 401 8.87 -10.20 -13.93
C LEU A 401 8.39 -10.91 -15.20
N ASP A 402 7.56 -11.94 -15.03
CA ASP A 402 6.93 -12.71 -16.10
C ASP A 402 7.91 -13.13 -17.21
N GLU A 403 9.12 -13.53 -16.80
CA GLU A 403 10.18 -14.04 -17.68
C GLU A 403 10.74 -13.03 -18.70
N THR A 404 10.15 -11.84 -18.80
CA THR A 404 10.35 -10.94 -19.95
C THR A 404 10.75 -9.52 -19.55
N VAL A 405 10.34 -9.06 -18.36
CA VAL A 405 10.52 -7.68 -17.95
C VAL A 405 11.56 -7.60 -16.82
N PRO A 406 12.78 -7.09 -17.07
CA PRO A 406 13.73 -6.84 -16.00
C PRO A 406 13.24 -5.67 -15.15
N LEU A 407 13.22 -5.85 -13.83
CA LEU A 407 12.84 -4.80 -12.89
C LEU A 407 14.06 -3.95 -12.51
N THR A 408 13.83 -2.65 -12.34
CA THR A 408 14.89 -1.74 -11.89
C THR A 408 15.13 -1.96 -10.40
N THR A 409 16.32 -2.39 -10.03
CA THR A 409 16.70 -2.55 -8.62
C THR A 409 16.95 -1.18 -7.99
N ARG A 410 16.17 -0.84 -6.95
CA ARG A 410 16.35 0.39 -6.17
C ARG A 410 17.39 0.23 -5.08
N SER A 411 17.37 -0.90 -4.37
CA SER A 411 18.37 -1.20 -3.36
C SER A 411 18.54 -2.70 -3.13
N PHE A 412 19.74 -3.09 -2.70
CA PHE A 412 20.03 -4.44 -2.27
C PHE A 412 20.82 -4.42 -0.97
N ARG A 413 20.43 -5.29 -0.04
CA ARG A 413 21.18 -5.67 1.16
C ARG A 413 21.13 -7.19 1.27
N PRO A 414 22.12 -7.85 1.90
CA PRO A 414 22.01 -9.28 2.16
C PRO A 414 20.67 -9.61 2.85
N GLY A 415 19.85 -10.44 2.21
CA GLY A 415 18.51 -10.77 2.66
C GLY A 415 17.37 -9.94 2.05
N THR A 416 17.62 -8.83 1.36
CA THR A 416 16.55 -7.94 0.88
C THR A 416 16.90 -7.27 -0.44
N LEU A 417 15.98 -7.37 -1.41
CA LEU A 417 16.05 -6.70 -2.70
C LEU A 417 14.80 -5.83 -2.88
N VAL A 418 14.96 -4.55 -3.18
CA VAL A 418 13.84 -3.65 -3.49
C VAL A 418 13.86 -3.33 -4.98
N ALA A 419 12.77 -3.62 -5.67
CA ALA A 419 12.61 -3.41 -7.10
C ALA A 419 11.45 -2.45 -7.40
N ASP A 420 11.62 -1.62 -8.43
CA ASP A 420 10.58 -0.71 -8.92
C ASP A 420 9.59 -1.47 -9.81
N VAL A 421 8.31 -1.40 -9.43
CA VAL A 421 7.17 -1.98 -10.16
C VAL A 421 6.11 -0.92 -10.49
N SER A 422 6.42 0.37 -10.38
CA SER A 422 5.47 1.48 -10.63
C SER A 422 4.87 1.46 -12.05
N ALA A 423 5.65 1.00 -13.04
CA ALA A 423 5.22 0.89 -14.43
C ALA A 423 4.50 -0.44 -14.76
N VAL A 424 4.38 -1.34 -13.79
CA VAL A 424 3.77 -2.67 -13.96
C VAL A 424 2.25 -2.58 -13.78
N SER A 425 1.50 -3.37 -14.55
CA SER A 425 0.06 -3.49 -14.37
C SER A 425 -0.28 -4.13 -13.02
N PRO A 426 -1.44 -3.83 -12.42
CA PRO A 426 -1.96 -4.64 -11.33
C PRO A 426 -2.25 -6.07 -11.79
N GLY A 427 -2.16 -7.02 -10.86
CA GLY A 427 -2.52 -8.42 -11.10
C GLY A 427 -1.52 -9.42 -10.54
N GLU A 428 -1.66 -10.66 -11.00
CA GLU A 428 -0.73 -11.74 -10.71
C GLU A 428 0.51 -11.60 -11.57
N HIS A 429 1.67 -11.71 -10.96
CA HIS A 429 2.93 -11.74 -11.68
C HIS A 429 3.88 -12.79 -11.10
N ARG A 430 4.81 -13.28 -11.91
CA ARG A 430 5.84 -14.23 -11.50
C ARG A 430 7.20 -13.54 -11.48
N VAL A 431 7.77 -13.42 -10.28
CA VAL A 431 9.10 -12.86 -10.08
C VAL A 431 10.13 -13.97 -9.97
N HIS A 432 11.22 -13.89 -10.71
CA HIS A 432 12.37 -14.75 -10.50
C HIS A 432 13.64 -13.90 -10.39
N LEU A 433 14.64 -14.44 -9.70
CA LEU A 433 15.90 -13.78 -9.45
C LEU A 433 16.99 -14.37 -10.34
N VAL A 434 17.87 -13.52 -10.84
CA VAL A 434 19.03 -13.90 -11.63
C VAL A 434 20.27 -13.26 -11.00
N ASP A 435 21.26 -14.06 -10.62
CA ASP A 435 22.51 -13.57 -10.02
C ASP A 435 23.71 -14.20 -10.74
N GLY A 436 24.33 -13.43 -11.64
CA GLY A 436 25.28 -13.96 -12.62
C GLY A 436 24.58 -14.96 -13.55
N THR A 437 25.05 -16.20 -13.56
CA THR A 437 24.45 -17.30 -14.34
C THR A 437 23.41 -18.10 -13.54
N ARG A 438 23.23 -17.81 -12.24
CA ARG A 438 22.31 -18.54 -11.36
C ARG A 438 20.89 -18.03 -11.50
N HIS A 439 19.93 -18.93 -11.69
CA HIS A 439 18.51 -18.61 -11.89
C HIS A 439 17.65 -19.26 -10.82
N GLY A 440 16.97 -18.41 -10.04
CA GLY A 440 16.03 -18.83 -9.01
C GLY A 440 14.70 -19.36 -9.54
N PRO A 441 13.96 -20.13 -8.73
CA PRO A 441 12.58 -20.47 -9.04
C PRO A 441 11.71 -19.20 -9.06
N ALA A 442 10.67 -19.21 -9.90
CA ALA A 442 9.70 -18.12 -9.96
C ALA A 442 8.76 -18.15 -8.74
N HIS A 443 8.49 -16.98 -8.19
CA HIS A 443 7.64 -16.72 -7.04
C HIS A 443 6.45 -15.86 -7.48
N THR A 444 5.24 -16.27 -7.13
CA THR A 444 4.03 -15.51 -7.45
C THR A 444 3.91 -14.30 -6.53
N VAL A 445 3.72 -13.11 -7.11
CA VAL A 445 3.46 -11.86 -6.39
C VAL A 445 2.17 -11.25 -6.92
N TRP A 446 1.47 -10.51 -6.05
CA TRP A 446 0.27 -9.77 -6.42
C TRP A 446 0.52 -8.26 -6.33
N LEU A 447 0.32 -7.54 -7.44
CA LEU A 447 0.50 -6.09 -7.51
C LEU A 447 -0.87 -5.40 -7.59
N VAL A 448 -1.05 -4.28 -6.90
CA VAL A 448 -2.33 -3.56 -6.85
C VAL A 448 -2.11 -2.08 -7.12
N ARG A 449 -2.83 -1.48 -8.07
CA ARG A 449 -2.80 -0.02 -8.27
C ARG A 449 -3.70 0.64 -7.25
N ASP A 450 -3.06 1.15 -6.20
CA ASP A 450 -3.68 1.75 -5.02
C ASP A 450 -4.61 0.77 -4.28
N PRO A 451 -4.65 0.76 -2.95
CA PRO A 451 -5.74 0.10 -2.27
C PRO A 451 -7.01 0.87 -2.62
N ARG A 452 -7.77 0.39 -3.62
CA ARG A 452 -9.09 0.94 -3.93
C ARG A 452 -9.88 0.97 -2.62
N ARG A 453 -10.34 2.18 -2.27
CA ARG A 453 -11.23 2.53 -1.16
C ARG A 453 -11.01 1.74 0.14
N SER A 454 -10.28 2.34 1.08
CA SER A 454 -10.25 1.89 2.49
C SER A 454 -11.59 2.06 3.21
N THR A 455 -12.47 2.89 2.65
CA THR A 455 -13.86 3.05 3.07
C THR A 455 -14.78 2.55 1.97
N TRP A 456 -15.59 1.53 2.23
CA TRP A 456 -16.47 0.93 1.23
C TRP A 456 -17.80 0.47 1.82
N HIS A 457 -18.80 0.36 0.94
CA HIS A 457 -20.16 -0.07 1.25
C HIS A 457 -20.54 -1.18 0.28
N ARG A 458 -20.90 -2.35 0.80
CA ARG A 458 -21.22 -3.55 0.03
C ARG A 458 -22.66 -3.98 0.28
N ILE A 459 -23.41 -4.21 -0.78
CA ILE A 459 -24.78 -4.72 -0.71
C ILE A 459 -24.75 -6.19 -0.26
N VAL A 460 -25.37 -6.49 0.87
CA VAL A 460 -25.46 -7.87 1.40
C VAL A 460 -26.88 -8.42 1.38
N GLU A 461 -27.89 -7.54 1.34
CA GLU A 461 -29.30 -7.91 1.27
C GLU A 461 -30.07 -6.80 0.55
N VAL A 462 -31.01 -7.19 -0.32
CA VAL A 462 -31.90 -6.26 -1.05
C VAL A 462 -33.35 -6.55 -0.68
N ASP A 463 -34.24 -5.60 -0.97
CA ASP A 463 -35.67 -5.73 -0.71
C ASP A 463 -36.01 -6.01 0.77
N VAL A 464 -35.22 -5.45 1.68
CA VAL A 464 -35.44 -5.58 3.13
C VAL A 464 -36.78 -4.93 3.48
N PRO A 465 -37.75 -5.66 4.05
CA PRO A 465 -39.03 -5.06 4.43
C PRO A 465 -38.82 -4.04 5.57
N LEU A 466 -39.33 -2.83 5.36
CA LEU A 466 -39.30 -1.76 6.35
C LEU A 466 -40.70 -1.53 6.91
N TYR A 467 -40.79 -1.37 8.22
CA TYR A 467 -42.04 -1.15 8.95
C TYR A 467 -42.02 0.22 9.62
N GLY A 468 -43.15 0.93 9.67
CA GLY A 468 -43.30 2.24 10.32
C GLY A 468 -43.66 2.16 11.81
N ASP A 469 -43.77 0.95 12.37
CA ASP A 469 -44.03 0.73 13.79
C ASP A 469 -43.33 -0.53 14.33
N ALA A 470 -43.13 -0.55 15.65
CA ALA A 470 -42.44 -1.63 16.36
C ALA A 470 -43.20 -2.98 16.38
N LEU A 471 -44.51 -2.98 16.12
CA LEU A 471 -45.34 -4.19 16.04
C LEU A 471 -45.32 -4.82 14.64
N GLY A 472 -44.80 -4.10 13.64
CA GLY A 472 -44.73 -4.54 12.25
C GLY A 472 -46.07 -4.51 11.52
N GLN A 473 -47.02 -3.67 11.94
CA GLN A 473 -48.36 -3.61 11.37
C GLN A 473 -48.44 -2.69 10.15
N GLN A 474 -47.60 -1.66 10.09
CA GLN A 474 -47.49 -0.68 9.03
C GLN A 474 -46.26 -0.99 8.19
N LEU A 475 -46.42 -1.74 7.09
CA LEU A 475 -45.37 -1.89 6.10
C LEU A 475 -45.19 -0.57 5.32
N LEU A 476 -43.95 -0.11 5.16
CA LEU A 476 -43.65 1.07 4.36
C LEU A 476 -43.65 0.71 2.86
N GLU A 477 -44.02 1.67 2.01
CA GLU A 477 -44.03 1.50 0.55
C GLU A 477 -42.62 1.51 -0.08
N ILE A 478 -41.60 1.75 0.72
CA ILE A 478 -40.19 1.77 0.33
C ILE A 478 -39.48 0.57 0.96
N SER A 479 -38.60 -0.07 0.19
CA SER A 479 -37.77 -1.17 0.68
C SER A 479 -36.43 -0.65 1.20
N GLY A 480 -35.81 -1.45 2.06
CA GLY A 480 -34.46 -1.23 2.55
C GLY A 480 -33.45 -2.03 1.74
N VAL A 481 -32.21 -1.55 1.75
CA VAL A 481 -31.04 -2.32 1.36
C VAL A 481 -30.10 -2.43 2.55
N ARG A 482 -29.58 -3.61 2.81
CA ARG A 482 -28.58 -3.84 3.87
C ARG A 482 -27.19 -3.73 3.27
N LEU A 483 -26.40 -2.86 3.88
CA LEU A 483 -25.01 -2.60 3.56
C LEU A 483 -24.13 -3.19 4.65
N GLU A 484 -23.10 -3.93 4.24
CA GLU A 484 -21.90 -4.07 5.05
C GLU A 484 -20.99 -2.89 4.75
N VAL A 485 -20.45 -2.28 5.79
CA VAL A 485 -19.75 -1.01 5.70
C VAL A 485 -18.41 -1.14 6.41
N LEU A 486 -17.34 -0.74 5.73
CA LEU A 486 -16.05 -0.47 6.35
C LEU A 486 -15.82 1.03 6.27
N GLU A 487 -15.80 1.72 7.40
CA GLU A 487 -15.56 3.16 7.48
C GLU A 487 -14.41 3.42 8.46
N ALA A 488 -13.33 4.03 7.98
CA ALA A 488 -12.11 4.25 8.78
C ALA A 488 -11.61 2.97 9.49
N GLY A 489 -11.73 1.81 8.84
CA GLY A 489 -11.34 0.51 9.41
C GLY A 489 -12.35 -0.10 10.40
N VAL A 490 -13.47 0.56 10.68
CA VAL A 490 -14.56 0.04 11.52
C VAL A 490 -15.58 -0.67 10.64
N ALA A 491 -15.68 -1.99 10.82
CA ALA A 491 -16.71 -2.79 10.17
C ALA A 491 -18.06 -2.63 10.90
N SER A 492 -19.13 -2.39 10.15
CA SER A 492 -20.49 -2.27 10.65
C SER A 492 -21.51 -2.72 9.60
N GLN A 493 -22.79 -2.74 9.97
CA GLN A 493 -23.89 -2.95 9.04
C GLN A 493 -24.88 -1.80 9.16
N ARG A 494 -25.44 -1.39 8.03
CA ARG A 494 -26.50 -0.37 7.96
C ARG A 494 -27.63 -0.87 7.08
N VAL A 495 -28.86 -0.54 7.44
CA VAL A 495 -29.99 -0.63 6.51
C VAL A 495 -30.35 0.79 6.12
N VAL A 496 -30.57 1.02 4.83
CA VAL A 496 -30.95 2.34 4.30
C VAL A 496 -32.16 2.20 3.37
N PRO A 497 -33.11 3.15 3.37
CA PRO A 497 -34.28 3.08 2.49
C PRO A 497 -33.89 3.44 1.06
N THR A 498 -34.34 2.69 0.07
CA THR A 498 -34.01 2.90 -1.34
C THR A 498 -35.23 2.69 -2.25
N ARG A 499 -35.25 3.39 -3.39
CA ARG A 499 -36.13 3.05 -4.53
C ARG A 499 -35.40 2.41 -5.70
N GLU A 500 -34.07 2.43 -5.65
CA GLU A 500 -33.21 1.85 -6.68
C GLU A 500 -33.09 0.34 -6.49
N ALA A 501 -32.93 -0.37 -7.61
CA ALA A 501 -32.64 -1.79 -7.61
C ALA A 501 -31.14 -2.04 -7.47
N TYR A 502 -30.78 -2.91 -6.52
CA TYR A 502 -29.39 -3.30 -6.26
C TYR A 502 -29.19 -4.80 -6.42
N GLN A 503 -27.92 -5.21 -6.50
CA GLN A 503 -27.54 -6.62 -6.57
C GLN A 503 -26.66 -7.03 -5.39
N VAL A 504 -27.09 -8.12 -4.76
CA VAL A 504 -26.24 -9.18 -4.18
C VAL A 504 -24.71 -9.02 -4.33
N GLY A 505 -23.97 -8.42 -3.40
CA GLY A 505 -22.50 -8.42 -3.43
C GLY A 505 -21.85 -7.31 -4.27
N HIS A 506 -22.62 -6.38 -4.82
CA HIS A 506 -22.06 -5.19 -5.45
C HIS A 506 -21.58 -4.17 -4.41
N TYR A 507 -20.47 -3.50 -4.70
CA TYR A 507 -20.05 -2.31 -3.99
C TYR A 507 -20.79 -1.08 -4.51
N VAL A 508 -21.13 -0.16 -3.63
CA VAL A 508 -21.84 1.08 -3.95
C VAL A 508 -21.09 2.28 -3.39
N GLU A 509 -21.13 3.41 -4.10
CA GLU A 509 -20.68 4.68 -3.52
C GLU A 509 -21.79 5.26 -2.64
N TRP A 510 -21.42 5.76 -1.47
CA TRP A 510 -22.39 6.42 -0.61
C TRP A 510 -22.90 7.72 -1.25
N ARG A 511 -24.18 7.74 -1.60
CA ARG A 511 -24.90 8.94 -2.04
C ARG A 511 -26.29 8.96 -1.41
N SER A 512 -26.70 10.15 -0.97
CA SER A 512 -28.05 10.42 -0.52
C SER A 512 -28.82 11.10 -1.66
N SER A 513 -30.08 10.71 -1.83
CA SER A 513 -30.95 11.24 -2.86
C SER A 513 -30.94 12.77 -2.89
N ARG A 514 -30.87 13.32 -4.11
CA ARG A 514 -31.10 14.76 -4.33
C ARG A 514 -32.53 15.16 -4.05
N SER A 515 -33.49 14.23 -4.08
CA SER A 515 -34.83 14.48 -3.55
C SER A 515 -34.69 14.63 -2.03
N ARG A 516 -35.10 15.77 -1.47
CA ARG A 516 -35.16 16.00 -0.01
C ARG A 516 -36.25 15.15 0.67
N GLU A 517 -36.56 14.00 0.09
CA GLU A 517 -37.53 13.06 0.59
C GLU A 517 -36.97 12.40 1.84
N LEU A 518 -37.72 12.50 2.93
CA LEU A 518 -37.40 11.94 4.23
C LEU A 518 -38.37 10.79 4.50
N VAL A 519 -37.82 9.62 4.76
CA VAL A 519 -38.54 8.49 5.33
C VAL A 519 -38.56 8.69 6.83
N GLY A 520 -39.75 8.58 7.43
CA GLY A 520 -39.92 8.67 8.88
C GLY A 520 -39.28 7.47 9.62
N PRO A 521 -39.64 7.27 10.91
CA PRO A 521 -39.10 6.17 11.70
C PRO A 521 -39.34 4.82 11.04
N ALA A 522 -38.34 3.93 11.12
CA ALA A 522 -38.42 2.60 10.52
C ALA A 522 -37.86 1.49 11.40
N TRP A 523 -38.46 0.31 11.28
CA TRP A 523 -38.05 -0.94 11.88
C TRP A 523 -37.79 -1.97 10.79
N ALA A 524 -36.78 -2.81 10.96
CA ALA A 524 -36.54 -3.96 10.10
C ALA A 524 -36.14 -5.17 10.94
N ARG A 525 -36.20 -6.35 10.32
CA ARG A 525 -35.71 -7.59 10.95
C ARG A 525 -34.25 -7.79 10.55
N ASP A 526 -33.42 -8.32 11.46
CA ASP A 526 -32.04 -8.70 11.15
C ASP A 526 -31.96 -9.91 10.21
N HIS A 527 -33.01 -10.73 10.20
CA HIS A 527 -33.19 -11.91 9.34
C HIS A 527 -34.70 -12.19 9.23
N VAL A 528 -35.09 -12.99 8.23
CA VAL A 528 -36.51 -13.25 7.89
C VAL A 528 -37.37 -13.65 9.11
N SER A 529 -36.82 -14.37 10.08
CA SER A 529 -37.51 -14.80 11.31
C SER A 529 -37.14 -14.02 12.59
N GLY A 530 -36.30 -12.98 12.48
CA GLY A 530 -35.78 -12.23 13.63
C GLY A 530 -36.77 -11.23 14.21
N PRO A 531 -36.55 -10.73 15.44
CA PRO A 531 -37.36 -9.66 16.01
C PRO A 531 -37.23 -8.37 15.19
N LEU A 532 -38.28 -7.55 15.19
CA LEU A 532 -38.23 -6.19 14.64
C LEU A 532 -37.36 -5.31 15.52
N ARG A 533 -36.44 -4.59 14.90
CA ARG A 533 -35.54 -3.65 15.56
C ARG A 533 -35.64 -2.28 14.91
N PRO A 534 -35.61 -1.19 15.70
CA PRO A 534 -35.55 0.15 15.14
C PRO A 534 -34.27 0.32 14.33
N ILE A 535 -34.36 0.95 13.16
CA ILE A 535 -33.23 1.19 12.25
C ILE A 535 -32.89 2.68 12.15
N TRP A 536 -33.88 3.58 12.14
CA TRP A 536 -33.72 5.05 12.21
C TRP A 536 -35.01 5.72 12.70
N ASP A 537 -34.88 6.96 13.18
CA ASP A 537 -36.02 7.86 13.47
C ASP A 537 -36.38 8.73 12.25
N GLY A 538 -35.43 8.93 11.34
CA GLY A 538 -35.64 9.53 10.03
C GLY A 538 -34.43 9.32 9.13
N SER A 539 -34.64 9.07 7.85
CA SER A 539 -33.57 8.86 6.87
C SER A 539 -33.90 9.49 5.53
N SER A 540 -32.90 10.07 4.87
CA SER A 540 -33.00 10.35 3.43
C SER A 540 -33.04 9.04 2.64
N VAL A 541 -33.68 9.06 1.47
CA VAL A 541 -33.61 7.94 0.52
C VAL A 541 -32.17 7.80 0.01
N PHE A 542 -31.67 6.57 0.01
CA PHE A 542 -30.37 6.18 -0.52
C PHE A 542 -30.45 5.99 -2.03
N ASP A 543 -29.51 6.60 -2.77
CA ASP A 543 -29.37 6.51 -4.22
C ASP A 543 -27.92 6.20 -4.62
N GLY A 544 -27.25 5.37 -3.81
CA GLY A 544 -25.86 4.98 -4.02
C GLY A 544 -25.62 4.41 -5.41
N GLN A 545 -24.53 4.82 -6.05
CA GLN A 545 -24.18 4.38 -7.41
C GLN A 545 -23.43 3.04 -7.34
N PRO A 546 -23.91 1.96 -7.99
CA PRO A 546 -23.16 0.71 -8.09
C PRO A 546 -21.82 0.94 -8.78
N SER A 547 -20.76 0.32 -8.25
CA SER A 547 -19.38 0.46 -8.75
C SER A 547 -18.88 -0.82 -9.41
N ALA A 548 -18.76 -1.92 -8.66
CA ALA A 548 -18.32 -3.21 -9.17
C ALA A 548 -18.78 -4.37 -8.25
N PRO A 549 -18.86 -5.61 -8.77
CA PRO A 549 -19.13 -6.79 -7.95
C PRO A 549 -17.94 -7.14 -7.03
N VAL A 550 -18.23 -7.91 -5.97
CA VAL A 550 -17.23 -8.61 -5.16
C VAL A 550 -16.53 -9.70 -5.98
N HIS A 551 -15.23 -9.86 -5.77
CA HIS A 551 -14.45 -10.97 -6.31
C HIS A 551 -13.80 -11.78 -5.19
N ASP A 552 -13.04 -12.82 -5.55
CA ASP A 552 -12.33 -13.64 -4.58
C ASP A 552 -11.32 -12.80 -3.77
N GLU A 553 -11.33 -13.00 -2.45
CA GLU A 553 -10.38 -12.41 -1.52
C GLU A 553 -8.95 -12.86 -1.84
N ARG A 554 -8.02 -11.90 -1.80
CA ARG A 554 -6.59 -12.10 -2.03
C ARG A 554 -5.77 -11.36 -0.99
N LEU A 555 -4.76 -12.01 -0.47
CA LEU A 555 -3.78 -11.39 0.42
C LEU A 555 -2.77 -10.58 -0.39
N MET A 556 -2.66 -9.28 -0.13
CA MET A 556 -1.70 -8.40 -0.80
C MET A 556 -0.36 -8.34 -0.08
N ARG A 557 -0.41 -8.25 1.26
CA ARG A 557 0.75 -8.19 2.14
C ARG A 557 0.35 -8.55 3.57
N ILE A 558 1.33 -8.76 4.42
CA ILE A 558 1.14 -8.83 5.87
C ILE A 558 1.90 -7.68 6.55
N SER A 559 1.50 -7.33 7.77
CA SER A 559 2.27 -6.46 8.66
C SER A 559 2.31 -7.04 10.07
N ILE A 560 3.39 -6.76 10.80
CA ILE A 560 3.49 -7.04 12.23
C ILE A 560 3.28 -5.72 12.96
N GLU A 561 2.31 -5.71 13.88
CA GLU A 561 1.87 -4.53 14.61
C GLU A 561 2.03 -4.75 16.13
N PRO A 562 2.84 -3.95 16.84
CA PRO A 562 3.67 -2.84 16.34
C PRO A 562 4.88 -3.25 15.50
N GLY A 563 5.22 -2.44 14.50
CA GLY A 563 6.41 -2.65 13.67
C GLY A 563 7.73 -2.34 14.38
N PHE A 564 7.69 -1.54 15.47
CA PHE A 564 8.85 -1.26 16.30
C PHE A 564 8.51 -1.27 17.80
N LEU A 565 9.07 -2.23 18.52
CA LEU A 565 8.87 -2.41 19.95
C LEU A 565 10.06 -1.87 20.73
N ARG A 566 9.81 -0.90 21.62
CA ARG A 566 10.76 -0.41 22.62
C ARG A 566 10.36 -0.96 23.99
N LEU A 567 11.15 -1.88 24.53
CA LEU A 567 10.80 -2.67 25.70
C LEU A 567 11.87 -2.57 26.78
N ARG A 568 11.47 -2.69 28.05
CA ARG A 568 12.36 -2.95 29.17
C ARG A 568 12.46 -4.47 29.40
N ARG A 569 13.53 -4.89 30.06
CA ARG A 569 13.69 -6.31 30.45
C ARG A 569 12.51 -6.74 31.33
N GLY A 570 11.83 -7.83 30.95
CA GLY A 570 10.66 -8.35 31.65
C GLY A 570 9.33 -7.84 31.10
N ASP A 571 9.32 -6.86 30.19
CA ASP A 571 8.09 -6.40 29.55
C ASP A 571 7.46 -7.52 28.71
N THR A 572 6.13 -7.53 28.72
CA THR A 572 5.28 -8.36 27.87
C THR A 572 4.34 -7.47 27.09
N VAL A 573 4.40 -7.53 25.76
CA VAL A 573 3.63 -6.64 24.88
C VAL A 573 2.91 -7.49 23.81
N PRO A 574 1.63 -7.20 23.53
CA PRO A 574 0.90 -7.90 22.48
C PRO A 574 1.54 -7.63 21.11
N LEU A 575 1.51 -8.62 20.24
CA LEU A 575 1.97 -8.51 18.87
C LEU A 575 0.95 -9.18 17.96
N ARG A 576 0.47 -8.41 16.99
CA ARG A 576 -0.56 -8.83 16.04
C ARG A 576 0.06 -8.93 14.66
N VAL A 577 -0.36 -9.93 13.89
CA VAL A 577 -0.04 -10.00 12.47
C VAL A 577 -1.30 -9.72 11.69
N LEU A 578 -1.26 -8.68 10.87
CA LEU A 578 -2.40 -8.24 10.07
C LEU A 578 -2.19 -8.64 8.62
N GLY A 579 -3.20 -9.26 8.02
CA GLY A 579 -3.29 -9.44 6.57
C GLY A 579 -3.97 -8.23 5.95
N HIS A 580 -3.40 -7.72 4.86
CA HIS A 580 -3.98 -6.67 4.04
C HIS A 580 -4.58 -7.33 2.81
N TYR A 581 -5.89 -7.32 2.71
CA TYR A 581 -6.67 -8.07 1.74
C TYR A 581 -7.29 -7.15 0.69
N THR A 582 -7.56 -7.73 -0.47
CA THR A 582 -8.34 -7.10 -1.54
C THR A 582 -9.14 -8.15 -2.29
N ASP A 583 -10.25 -7.72 -2.88
CA ASP A 583 -10.94 -8.45 -3.95
C ASP A 583 -10.79 -7.74 -5.31
N GLY A 584 -9.89 -6.77 -5.46
CA GLY A 584 -9.74 -5.96 -6.66
C GLY A 584 -10.71 -4.77 -6.78
N THR A 585 -11.75 -4.71 -5.96
CA THR A 585 -12.66 -3.55 -5.85
C THR A 585 -12.43 -2.79 -4.56
N ALA A 586 -12.28 -3.49 -3.44
CA ALA A 586 -12.08 -2.94 -2.11
C ALA A 586 -10.82 -3.50 -1.45
N THR A 587 -10.40 -2.84 -0.37
CA THR A 587 -9.32 -3.29 0.50
C THR A 587 -9.71 -3.22 1.96
N TRP A 588 -9.16 -4.14 2.76
CA TRP A 588 -9.39 -4.18 4.19
C TRP A 588 -8.23 -4.87 4.91
N THR A 589 -8.20 -4.72 6.23
CA THR A 589 -7.21 -5.34 7.08
C THR A 589 -7.90 -6.30 8.04
N ALA A 590 -7.37 -7.51 8.19
CA ALA A 590 -7.88 -8.50 9.12
C ALA A 590 -6.75 -9.16 9.92
N LEU A 591 -7.07 -9.68 11.10
CA LEU A 591 -6.11 -10.39 11.94
C LEU A 591 -5.80 -11.77 11.34
N ILE A 592 -4.52 -12.11 11.22
CA ILE A 592 -4.09 -13.47 10.93
C ILE A 592 -4.11 -14.28 12.23
N ASN A 593 -4.90 -15.34 12.25
CA ASN A 593 -5.03 -16.22 13.41
C ASN A 593 -3.88 -17.23 13.47
N GLY A 594 -3.22 -17.32 14.62
CA GLY A 594 -2.11 -18.25 14.86
C GLY A 594 -0.89 -18.00 13.96
N PRO A 595 -0.38 -16.75 13.86
CA PRO A 595 0.77 -16.48 13.01
C PRO A 595 2.03 -17.16 13.53
N GLU A 596 2.80 -17.75 12.63
CA GLU A 596 4.15 -18.25 12.94
C GLU A 596 5.13 -17.08 12.89
N VAL A 597 5.52 -16.59 14.06
CA VAL A 597 6.51 -15.51 14.21
C VAL A 597 7.79 -16.07 14.83
N GLN A 598 8.91 -15.91 14.13
CA GLN A 598 10.22 -16.37 14.54
C GLN A 598 11.11 -15.18 14.92
N GLY A 599 11.87 -15.31 16.01
CA GLY A 599 12.85 -14.31 16.44
C GLY A 599 14.25 -14.62 15.90
N ALA A 600 14.96 -13.61 15.43
CA ALA A 600 16.36 -13.76 15.01
C ALA A 600 17.30 -14.11 16.18
N ASP A 601 16.98 -13.62 17.38
CA ASP A 601 17.67 -13.97 18.63
C ASP A 601 16.66 -14.07 19.80
N GLU A 602 16.24 -15.29 20.11
CA GLU A 602 15.29 -15.60 21.20
C GLU A 602 15.86 -15.38 22.61
N LYS A 603 17.16 -15.10 22.74
CA LYS A 603 17.76 -14.73 24.03
C LYS A 603 17.44 -13.29 24.40
N ILE A 604 17.25 -12.41 23.41
CA ILE A 604 16.87 -11.00 23.59
C ILE A 604 15.37 -10.89 23.81
N ALA A 605 14.58 -11.39 22.85
CA ALA A 605 13.13 -11.43 22.94
C ALA A 605 12.56 -12.61 22.15
N PHE A 606 11.44 -13.18 22.61
CA PHE A 606 10.77 -14.28 21.92
C PHE A 606 9.27 -14.03 21.85
N PHE A 607 8.63 -14.63 20.84
CA PHE A 607 7.19 -14.54 20.62
C PHE A 607 6.50 -15.83 21.05
N ARG A 608 5.39 -15.73 21.78
CA ARG A 608 4.54 -16.86 22.15
C ARG A 608 3.12 -16.39 22.40
N ASN A 609 2.13 -17.12 21.89
CA ASN A 609 0.70 -16.84 22.13
C ASN A 609 0.28 -15.39 21.83
N ASN A 610 0.74 -14.82 20.71
CA ASN A 610 0.48 -13.41 20.33
C ASN A 610 1.10 -12.35 21.26
N VAL A 611 2.12 -12.72 22.05
CA VAL A 611 2.81 -11.84 22.99
C VAL A 611 4.32 -11.94 22.79
N VAL A 612 4.98 -10.78 22.82
CA VAL A 612 6.44 -10.66 22.83
C VAL A 612 6.92 -10.52 24.26
N HIS A 613 7.90 -11.33 24.62
CA HIS A 613 8.51 -11.33 25.94
C HIS A 613 9.97 -10.84 25.85
N ALA A 614 10.28 -9.73 26.51
CA ALA A 614 11.63 -9.18 26.57
C ALA A 614 12.48 -9.87 27.67
N LYS A 615 13.57 -10.56 27.28
CA LYS A 615 14.41 -11.37 28.18
C LYS A 615 15.72 -10.71 28.57
N ALA A 616 16.44 -10.14 27.60
CA ALA A 616 17.77 -9.59 27.80
C ALA A 616 17.96 -8.31 26.98
N PRO A 617 18.81 -7.36 27.42
CA PRO A 617 19.10 -6.16 26.65
C PRO A 617 19.71 -6.48 25.28
N GLY A 618 19.30 -5.75 24.26
CA GLY A 618 19.78 -5.92 22.88
C GLY A 618 18.72 -5.59 21.84
N VAL A 619 19.12 -5.68 20.56
CA VAL A 619 18.21 -5.49 19.42
C VAL A 619 18.04 -6.81 18.70
N THR A 620 16.80 -7.18 18.41
CA THR A 620 16.46 -8.37 17.63
C THR A 620 15.32 -8.05 16.65
N THR A 621 15.07 -8.95 15.71
CA THR A 621 14.00 -8.83 14.72
C THR A 621 13.06 -10.02 14.84
N LEU A 622 11.76 -9.75 14.85
CA LEU A 622 10.69 -10.73 14.75
C LEU A 622 10.23 -10.79 13.30
N ARG A 623 9.99 -12.00 12.79
CA ARG A 623 9.73 -12.27 11.38
C ARG A 623 8.52 -13.16 11.24
N CYS A 624 7.60 -12.81 10.35
CA CYS A 624 6.43 -13.63 10.05
C CYS A 624 6.35 -13.87 8.54
N GLN A 625 6.06 -15.11 8.16
CA GLN A 625 5.73 -15.48 6.79
C GLN A 625 4.34 -16.09 6.76
N HIS A 626 3.50 -15.63 5.83
CA HIS A 626 2.14 -16.15 5.68
C HIS A 626 1.72 -16.05 4.22
N ASN A 627 1.31 -17.17 3.61
CA ASN A 627 0.86 -17.26 2.22
C ASN A 627 1.79 -16.52 1.22
N GLY A 628 3.10 -16.73 1.33
CA GLY A 628 4.12 -16.09 0.48
C GLY A 628 4.44 -14.63 0.83
N CYS A 629 3.61 -13.98 1.65
CA CYS A 629 3.87 -12.62 2.14
C CYS A 629 4.80 -12.64 3.35
N TYR A 630 5.47 -11.52 3.57
CA TYR A 630 6.47 -11.36 4.63
C TYR A 630 6.29 -10.04 5.42
N ALA A 631 6.59 -10.07 6.72
CA ALA A 631 6.71 -8.87 7.54
C ALA A 631 7.73 -9.04 8.68
N GLU A 632 8.33 -7.91 9.08
CA GLU A 632 9.24 -7.81 10.21
C GLU A 632 8.76 -6.81 11.24
N ALA A 633 9.09 -7.05 12.50
CA ALA A 633 9.09 -6.05 13.54
C ALA A 633 10.44 -6.01 14.25
N ARG A 634 10.95 -4.80 14.52
CA ARG A 634 12.19 -4.62 15.27
C ARG A 634 11.88 -4.51 16.76
N VAL A 635 12.64 -5.23 17.58
CA VAL A 635 12.54 -5.19 19.04
C VAL A 635 13.84 -4.62 19.61
N ASP A 636 13.72 -3.55 20.38
CA ASP A 636 14.81 -2.93 21.13
C ASP A 636 14.53 -3.08 22.63
N VAL A 637 15.33 -3.91 23.29
CA VAL A 637 15.23 -4.13 24.74
C VAL A 637 16.32 -3.32 25.44
N ALA A 638 15.94 -2.24 26.11
CA ALA A 638 16.89 -1.34 26.77
C ALA A 638 16.28 -0.61 27.98
N ALA A 639 17.15 0.07 28.73
CA ALA A 639 16.71 1.06 29.72
C ALA A 639 16.39 2.37 28.98
N HIS A 640 15.12 2.58 28.68
CA HIS A 640 14.67 3.82 28.03
C HIS A 640 14.46 4.96 29.05
N PRO A 641 14.74 6.23 28.67
CA PRO A 641 14.44 7.39 29.49
C PRO A 641 12.98 7.43 29.94
N ARG A 642 12.74 8.02 31.10
CA ARG A 642 11.38 8.31 31.57
C ARG A 642 10.64 9.18 30.55
N TRP A 643 9.34 8.92 30.41
CA TRP A 643 8.44 9.57 29.43
C TRP A 643 8.67 9.20 27.97
N THR A 644 9.51 8.19 27.70
CA THR A 644 9.58 7.64 26.33
C THR A 644 8.23 7.05 25.96
N ALA A 645 7.59 7.61 24.93
CA ALA A 645 6.41 7.02 24.32
C ALA A 645 6.80 5.80 23.49
N THR A 646 6.13 4.68 23.75
CA THR A 646 6.33 3.41 23.05
C THR A 646 5.02 2.91 22.47
N GLU A 647 5.09 2.27 21.30
CA GLU A 647 3.95 1.59 20.69
C GLU A 647 3.61 0.36 21.51
N LEU A 648 2.37 0.32 22.01
CA LEU A 648 1.85 -0.84 22.72
C LEU A 648 0.93 -1.66 21.80
N LEU A 649 0.04 -0.97 21.09
CA LEU A 649 -0.84 -1.54 20.08
C LEU A 649 -0.94 -0.57 18.89
N THR A 650 -0.86 -1.08 17.67
CA THR A 650 -1.04 -0.32 16.42
C THR A 650 -1.93 -1.12 15.46
N GLY A 651 -2.32 -0.52 14.33
CA GLY A 651 -3.20 -1.16 13.36
C GLY A 651 -4.58 -1.50 13.97
N LEU A 652 -5.07 -0.63 14.85
CA LEU A 652 -6.45 -0.66 15.33
C LEU A 652 -7.29 0.32 14.49
N PRO A 653 -8.61 0.14 14.41
CA PRO A 653 -9.50 1.24 14.08
C PRO A 653 -9.34 2.39 15.09
N PRO A 654 -9.87 3.60 14.81
CA PRO A 654 -9.74 4.75 15.70
C PRO A 654 -10.08 4.42 17.14
N VAL A 655 -9.10 4.57 18.04
CA VAL A 655 -9.24 4.22 19.47
C VAL A 655 -9.97 5.37 20.17
N SER A 656 -11.24 5.18 20.49
CA SER A 656 -12.10 6.22 21.06
C SER A 656 -12.07 6.25 22.58
N GLY A 657 -11.86 5.12 23.24
CA GLY A 657 -11.84 5.07 24.70
C GLY A 657 -10.91 4.00 25.27
N ILE A 658 -10.30 4.33 26.42
CA ILE A 658 -9.48 3.41 27.21
C ILE A 658 -9.73 3.59 28.70
N ALA A 659 -9.70 2.49 29.45
CA ALA A 659 -9.81 2.51 30.91
C ALA A 659 -9.02 1.35 31.52
N TRP A 660 -8.42 1.55 32.69
CA TRP A 660 -7.69 0.50 33.39
C TRP A 660 -8.57 -0.21 34.42
N THR A 661 -8.52 -1.54 34.47
CA THR A 661 -9.13 -2.38 35.52
C THR A 661 -8.06 -3.23 36.20
N HIS A 662 -8.42 -3.94 37.26
CA HIS A 662 -7.53 -4.90 37.91
C HIS A 662 -7.12 -6.07 36.99
N GLN A 663 -7.84 -6.31 35.87
CA GLN A 663 -7.51 -7.34 34.88
C GLN A 663 -6.66 -6.81 33.72
N GLY A 664 -6.59 -5.49 33.52
CA GLY A 664 -5.76 -4.86 32.49
C GLY A 664 -6.40 -3.66 31.81
N LEU A 665 -5.89 -3.30 30.64
CA LEU A 665 -6.33 -2.13 29.88
C LEU A 665 -7.50 -2.50 28.98
N ILE A 666 -8.65 -1.87 29.18
CA ILE A 666 -9.83 -1.96 28.34
C ILE A 666 -9.72 -0.94 27.20
N VAL A 667 -10.15 -1.34 26.01
CA VAL A 667 -10.00 -0.60 24.76
C VAL A 667 -11.29 -0.64 23.96
N SER A 668 -11.73 0.53 23.51
CA SER A 668 -12.79 0.74 22.52
C SER A 668 -12.22 1.37 21.24
N THR A 669 -12.67 0.88 20.09
CA THR A 669 -12.14 1.24 18.76
C THR A 669 -13.19 1.83 17.83
N ARG A 670 -14.09 2.70 18.33
CA ARG A 670 -15.30 3.22 17.65
C ARG A 670 -16.31 2.17 17.17
N GLY A 671 -15.92 0.92 16.97
CA GLY A 671 -16.83 -0.19 16.72
C GLY A 671 -17.59 -0.61 17.97
N ARG A 672 -18.31 -1.73 17.86
CA ARG A 672 -19.12 -2.28 18.96
C ARG A 672 -18.33 -3.21 19.88
N ASN A 673 -17.16 -3.67 19.44
CA ASN A 673 -16.35 -4.63 20.20
C ASN A 673 -15.54 -3.92 21.28
N ILE A 674 -15.54 -4.50 22.47
CA ILE A 674 -14.70 -4.10 23.60
C ILE A 674 -13.57 -5.11 23.74
N TRP A 675 -12.35 -4.59 23.85
CA TRP A 675 -11.13 -5.38 23.90
C TRP A 675 -10.42 -5.17 25.24
N ARG A 676 -9.67 -6.18 25.67
CA ARG A 676 -8.81 -6.14 26.87
C ARG A 676 -7.40 -6.54 26.50
N LEU A 677 -6.43 -5.70 26.86
CA LEU A 677 -5.04 -6.07 27.02
C LEU A 677 -4.84 -6.55 28.46
N ASP A 678 -4.65 -7.85 28.62
CA ASP A 678 -4.60 -8.51 29.91
C ASP A 678 -3.28 -8.18 30.66
N ALA A 679 -3.39 -7.77 31.93
CA ALA A 679 -2.24 -7.41 32.74
C ALA A 679 -1.38 -8.63 33.14
N LYS A 680 -1.94 -9.84 33.14
CA LYS A 680 -1.24 -11.06 33.60
C LYS A 680 -0.43 -11.71 32.50
N ASP A 681 -1.01 -11.85 31.30
CA ASP A 681 -0.37 -12.55 30.18
C ASP A 681 0.05 -11.63 29.03
N GLY A 682 -0.39 -10.37 29.01
CA GLY A 682 -0.08 -9.41 27.95
C GLY A 682 -0.85 -9.64 26.65
N ALA A 683 -1.84 -10.55 26.65
CA ALA A 683 -2.63 -10.85 25.46
C ALA A 683 -3.71 -9.79 25.22
N PHE A 684 -3.92 -9.47 23.94
CA PHE A 684 -5.00 -8.58 23.50
C PHE A 684 -6.15 -9.40 22.92
N ARG A 685 -7.33 -9.34 23.55
CA ARG A 685 -8.50 -10.15 23.20
C ARG A 685 -9.81 -9.37 23.27
N MET A 686 -10.77 -9.75 22.44
CA MET A 686 -12.15 -9.28 22.59
C MET A 686 -12.73 -9.92 23.85
N ILE A 687 -13.42 -9.11 24.66
CA ILE A 687 -14.07 -9.58 25.90
C ILE A 687 -15.58 -9.43 25.85
N SER A 688 -16.09 -8.44 25.11
CA SER A 688 -17.52 -8.21 24.96
C SER A 688 -17.81 -7.44 23.67
N ALA A 689 -19.07 -7.35 23.31
CA ALA A 689 -19.57 -6.48 22.26
C ALA A 689 -20.82 -5.76 22.75
N VAL A 690 -20.84 -4.43 22.60
CA VAL A 690 -21.98 -3.61 22.96
C VAL A 690 -23.18 -4.00 22.10
N PRO A 691 -24.33 -4.38 22.71
CA PRO A 691 -25.55 -4.67 21.96
C PRO A 691 -26.01 -3.42 21.20
N PRO A 692 -26.71 -3.58 20.06
CA PRO A 692 -27.19 -2.43 19.31
C PRO A 692 -28.30 -1.79 20.14
N ALA A 693 -27.98 -0.68 20.81
CA ALA A 693 -28.89 -0.08 21.78
C ALA A 693 -29.91 0.84 21.08
N SER A 694 -29.50 1.48 19.97
CA SER A 694 -30.25 2.48 19.25
C SER A 694 -30.02 2.34 17.73
N PRO A 695 -31.01 2.71 16.90
CA PRO A 695 -30.83 2.85 15.46
C PRO A 695 -29.69 3.79 15.04
N ASN A 696 -29.37 4.79 15.87
CA ASN A 696 -28.30 5.75 15.62
C ASN A 696 -26.95 5.32 16.22
N ASP A 697 -26.82 4.06 16.66
CA ASP A 697 -25.59 3.52 17.24
C ASP A 697 -24.45 3.54 16.21
N GLN A 698 -23.49 4.45 16.42
CA GLN A 698 -22.27 4.55 15.62
C GLN A 698 -21.08 3.87 16.32
N GLY A 699 -21.36 3.00 17.29
CA GLY A 699 -20.45 2.22 18.11
C GLY A 699 -20.04 2.92 19.40
N THR A 700 -18.85 2.61 19.90
CA THR A 700 -18.44 2.96 21.28
C THR A 700 -17.50 4.15 21.34
N ASP A 701 -17.57 4.93 22.42
CA ASP A 701 -16.74 6.13 22.64
C ASP A 701 -16.00 6.06 23.98
N THR A 702 -16.13 7.08 24.83
CA THR A 702 -15.51 7.14 26.15
C THR A 702 -15.88 5.94 27.02
N ILE A 703 -14.89 5.41 27.74
CA ILE A 703 -15.07 4.34 28.73
C ILE A 703 -14.54 4.82 30.09
N SER A 704 -15.22 4.44 31.17
CA SER A 704 -14.75 4.62 32.54
C SER A 704 -14.86 3.31 33.30
N ALA A 705 -13.81 2.97 34.06
CA ALA A 705 -13.76 1.76 34.87
C ALA A 705 -13.89 2.08 36.35
N ARG A 706 -14.65 1.25 37.07
CA ARG A 706 -14.73 1.25 38.52
C ARG A 706 -13.67 0.31 39.10
N ASP A 707 -13.32 0.50 40.37
CA ASP A 707 -12.28 -0.28 41.05
C ASP A 707 -12.55 -1.80 41.07
N ASP A 708 -13.82 -2.19 41.14
CA ASP A 708 -14.23 -3.60 41.09
C ASP A 708 -14.25 -4.19 39.67
N GLY A 709 -14.09 -3.36 38.64
CA GLY A 709 -14.02 -3.75 37.24
C GLY A 709 -15.25 -3.44 36.41
N GLU A 710 -16.33 -2.89 36.98
CA GLU A 710 -17.49 -2.44 36.21
C GLU A 710 -17.11 -1.38 35.17
N LEU A 711 -17.73 -1.43 33.99
CA LEU A 711 -17.39 -0.54 32.88
C LEU A 711 -18.59 0.28 32.44
N ALA A 712 -18.50 1.61 32.57
CA ALA A 712 -19.41 2.52 31.92
C ALA A 712 -18.88 2.84 30.50
N VAL A 713 -19.73 2.66 29.49
CA VAL A 713 -19.40 2.82 28.07
C VAL A 713 -20.39 3.78 27.42
N ARG A 714 -19.87 4.81 26.78
CA ARG A 714 -20.67 5.73 25.96
C ARG A 714 -20.94 5.08 24.61
N VAL A 715 -22.18 5.09 24.17
CA VAL A 715 -22.57 4.70 22.80
C VAL A 715 -22.76 5.96 21.97
N VAL A 716 -22.07 6.05 20.83
CA VAL A 716 -22.13 7.21 19.94
C VAL A 716 -23.52 7.30 19.31
N GLY A 717 -24.13 8.48 19.36
CA GLY A 717 -25.49 8.69 18.85
C GLY A 717 -26.59 8.27 19.81
N ASP A 718 -26.25 7.81 21.01
CA ASP A 718 -27.16 7.50 22.10
C ASP A 718 -26.95 8.48 23.28
N ARG A 719 -28.02 8.81 24.01
CA ARG A 719 -27.96 9.62 25.23
C ARG A 719 -27.72 8.77 26.48
N ARG A 720 -27.76 7.45 26.35
CA ARG A 720 -27.67 6.50 27.45
C ARG A 720 -26.23 6.02 27.60
N ILE A 721 -25.89 5.66 28.83
CA ILE A 721 -24.61 5.06 29.19
C ILE A 721 -24.87 3.57 29.42
N LEU A 722 -24.09 2.71 28.78
CA LEU A 722 -24.17 1.28 28.99
C LEU A 722 -23.20 0.90 30.10
N VAL A 723 -23.68 0.21 31.13
CA VAL A 723 -22.82 -0.37 32.16
C VAL A 723 -22.67 -1.87 31.89
N LEU A 724 -21.43 -2.32 31.69
CA LEU A 724 -21.09 -3.73 31.48
C LEU A 724 -20.61 -4.34 32.80
N HIS A 725 -21.20 -5.47 33.16
CA HIS A 725 -20.95 -6.10 34.45
C HIS A 725 -19.70 -6.96 34.47
N HIS A 726 -18.81 -6.74 35.43
CA HIS A 726 -17.58 -7.51 35.54
C HIS A 726 -17.84 -8.95 36.01
N ALA A 727 -18.87 -9.14 36.85
CA ALA A 727 -19.17 -10.41 37.50
C ALA A 727 -19.43 -11.57 36.52
N ASP A 728 -19.81 -11.28 35.27
CA ASP A 728 -20.04 -12.26 34.22
C ASP A 728 -19.10 -12.11 33.01
N ASP A 729 -17.92 -11.51 33.22
CA ASP A 729 -16.94 -11.21 32.18
C ASP A 729 -17.55 -10.35 31.06
N TYR A 730 -18.38 -9.36 31.45
CA TYR A 730 -18.99 -8.35 30.60
C TYR A 730 -20.02 -8.90 29.59
N GLN A 731 -20.68 -9.99 29.94
CA GLN A 731 -21.71 -10.61 29.10
C GLN A 731 -23.10 -10.02 29.33
N SER A 732 -23.33 -9.43 30.50
CA SER A 732 -24.54 -8.66 30.79
C SER A 732 -24.24 -7.18 30.89
N SER A 733 -25.31 -6.41 30.68
CA SER A 733 -25.25 -4.96 30.70
C SER A 733 -26.58 -4.38 31.17
N GLU A 734 -26.50 -3.25 31.86
CA GLU A 734 -27.66 -2.41 32.13
C GLU A 734 -27.50 -1.05 31.49
N VAL A 735 -28.62 -0.39 31.24
CA VAL A 735 -28.66 0.91 30.56
C VAL A 735 -28.99 1.96 31.60
N VAL A 736 -28.02 2.83 31.86
CA VAL A 736 -28.18 4.00 32.70
C VAL A 736 -28.55 5.17 31.79
N ALA A 737 -29.80 5.60 31.87
CA ALA A 737 -30.30 6.78 31.17
C ALA A 737 -30.41 7.91 32.19
N PRO A 738 -29.50 8.90 32.18
CA PRO A 738 -29.65 10.05 33.06
C PRO A 738 -31.00 10.71 32.77
N ASP A 739 -31.87 10.83 33.77
CA ASP A 739 -33.12 11.60 33.67
C ASP A 739 -32.82 13.11 33.70
N ALA A 740 -31.96 13.54 32.78
CA ALA A 740 -31.45 14.88 32.62
C ALA A 740 -31.50 15.29 31.15
N GLU A 741 -31.83 16.56 30.90
CA GLU A 741 -31.81 17.09 29.53
C GLU A 741 -30.37 17.23 29.02
N GLY A 742 -30.11 16.78 27.79
CA GLY A 742 -28.83 17.00 27.10
C GLY A 742 -28.17 15.73 26.60
N VAL A 743 -26.91 15.87 26.17
CA VAL A 743 -26.07 14.77 25.69
C VAL A 743 -24.93 14.59 26.70
N PRO A 744 -24.75 13.39 27.30
CA PRO A 744 -23.59 13.08 28.11
C PRO A 744 -22.31 13.24 27.28
N MET A 745 -21.33 13.98 27.80
CA MET A 745 -20.06 14.23 27.12
C MET A 745 -18.90 13.48 27.76
N ALA A 746 -18.88 13.39 29.09
CA ALA A 746 -17.86 12.69 29.86
C ALA A 746 -18.49 12.15 31.15
N PHE A 747 -17.90 11.09 31.72
CA PHE A 747 -18.33 10.55 32.99
C PHE A 747 -17.18 9.84 33.71
N VAL A 748 -17.28 9.77 35.04
CA VAL A 748 -16.38 9.02 35.93
C VAL A 748 -17.18 8.38 37.05
N TRP A 749 -16.65 7.31 37.63
CA TRP A 749 -17.26 6.65 38.78
C TRP A 749 -17.04 7.45 40.07
N ASN A 750 -18.05 7.45 40.95
CA ASN A 750 -18.00 7.93 42.32
C ASN A 750 -18.70 6.91 43.22
N GLY A 751 -17.93 5.96 43.76
CA GLY A 751 -18.50 4.79 44.43
C GLY A 751 -19.38 3.99 43.46
N ASP A 752 -20.64 3.80 43.83
CA ASP A 752 -21.61 3.05 43.01
C ASP A 752 -22.36 3.91 41.97
N ALA A 753 -22.16 5.23 41.98
CA ALA A 753 -22.82 6.15 41.06
C ALA A 753 -21.88 6.71 39.99
N LEU A 754 -22.44 7.29 38.94
CA LEU A 754 -21.71 7.97 37.86
C LEU A 754 -21.84 9.48 37.98
N LEU A 755 -20.71 10.19 38.06
CA LEU A 755 -20.69 11.63 37.80
C LEU A 755 -20.65 11.84 36.29
N THR A 756 -21.70 12.41 35.73
CA THR A 756 -21.89 12.60 34.29
C THR A 756 -21.96 14.08 33.94
N ALA A 757 -21.01 14.55 33.13
CA ALA A 757 -21.02 15.91 32.60
C ALA A 757 -21.74 15.99 31.26
N MET A 758 -22.68 16.92 31.17
CA MET A 758 -23.55 17.15 30.01
C MET A 758 -22.97 18.24 29.10
N HIS A 759 -23.41 18.27 27.85
CA HIS A 759 -22.93 19.24 26.84
C HIS A 759 -23.07 20.72 27.25
N ASP A 760 -24.06 21.05 28.08
CA ASP A 760 -24.34 22.40 28.57
C ASP A 760 -23.50 22.81 29.81
N GLY A 761 -22.62 21.92 30.29
CA GLY A 761 -21.78 22.15 31.46
C GLY A 761 -22.39 21.72 32.80
N ALA A 762 -23.62 21.20 32.82
CA ALA A 762 -24.18 20.59 34.02
C ALA A 762 -23.48 19.26 34.34
N VAL A 763 -23.25 18.99 35.62
CA VAL A 763 -22.69 17.71 36.09
C VAL A 763 -23.72 17.09 37.02
N TYR A 764 -24.14 15.86 36.71
CA TYR A 764 -25.11 15.11 37.48
C TYR A 764 -24.43 13.94 38.20
N LEU A 765 -24.86 13.67 39.42
CA LEU A 765 -24.67 12.37 40.07
C LEU A 765 -25.82 11.47 39.62
N VAL A 766 -25.49 10.41 38.89
CA VAL A 766 -26.45 9.47 38.28
C VAL A 766 -26.33 8.14 38.98
N GLU A 767 -27.38 7.75 39.68
CA GLU A 767 -27.50 6.45 40.32
C GLU A 767 -27.74 5.35 39.28
N MET A 768 -27.47 4.09 39.64
CA MET A 768 -27.59 2.96 38.70
C MET A 768 -29.04 2.69 38.24
N ASP A 769 -30.03 3.17 38.99
CA ASP A 769 -31.44 3.14 38.57
C ASP A 769 -31.82 4.25 37.56
N GLY A 770 -30.87 5.10 37.18
CA GLY A 770 -31.03 6.22 36.25
C GLY A 770 -31.42 7.55 36.92
N THR A 771 -31.71 7.56 38.23
CA THR A 771 -32.03 8.78 38.97
C THR A 771 -30.84 9.74 38.91
N ALA A 772 -31.07 10.97 38.45
CA ALA A 772 -30.04 11.98 38.29
C ALA A 772 -30.28 13.18 39.22
N HIS A 773 -29.25 13.59 39.95
CA HIS A 773 -29.24 14.79 40.78
C HIS A 773 -28.17 15.75 40.28
N GLU A 774 -28.51 17.02 40.01
CA GLU A 774 -27.51 18.02 39.62
C GLU A 774 -26.52 18.18 40.78
N PHE A 775 -25.27 17.81 40.52
CA PHE A 775 -24.17 17.85 41.47
C PHE A 775 -23.52 19.22 41.44
N THR A 776 -23.19 19.74 40.25
CA THR A 776 -22.63 21.07 40.06
C THR A 776 -22.80 21.55 38.61
N ARG A 777 -22.35 22.77 38.32
CA ARG A 777 -22.30 23.32 36.96
C ARG A 777 -20.99 24.04 36.72
N VAL A 778 -20.37 23.76 35.57
CA VAL A 778 -19.13 24.39 35.12
C VAL A 778 -19.36 25.23 33.88
N GLN A 779 -18.48 26.22 33.65
CA GLN A 779 -18.54 27.02 32.43
C GLN A 779 -17.70 26.38 31.32
N GLY A 780 -18.33 26.21 30.15
CA GLY A 780 -17.72 25.60 28.96
C GLY A 780 -18.37 24.27 28.60
N THR A 781 -17.99 23.69 27.46
CA THR A 781 -18.50 22.37 27.05
C THR A 781 -17.56 21.29 27.58
N PRO A 782 -18.00 20.42 28.52
CA PRO A 782 -17.16 19.34 29.04
C PRO A 782 -16.71 18.39 27.91
N VAL A 783 -15.44 17.97 27.97
CA VAL A 783 -14.85 17.01 27.01
C VAL A 783 -14.22 15.80 27.70
N ALA A 784 -13.77 15.94 28.94
CA ALA A 784 -13.24 14.82 29.72
C ALA A 784 -13.33 15.07 31.23
N MET A 785 -13.30 13.99 32.00
CA MET A 785 -13.38 14.01 33.47
C MET A 785 -12.36 13.05 34.07
N ALA A 786 -11.86 13.38 35.26
CA ALA A 786 -11.10 12.49 36.13
C ALA A 786 -11.54 12.73 37.58
N SER A 787 -11.47 11.72 38.43
CA SER A 787 -11.77 11.86 39.86
C SER A 787 -10.76 11.07 40.69
N ASP A 788 -10.62 11.50 41.94
CA ASP A 788 -10.06 10.69 43.02
C ASP A 788 -11.07 10.63 44.19
N ALA A 789 -10.63 10.22 45.38
CA ALA A 789 -11.50 10.09 46.54
C ALA A 789 -12.06 11.44 47.05
N ASP A 790 -11.40 12.56 46.75
CA ASP A 790 -11.69 13.86 47.36
C ASP A 790 -12.17 14.91 46.35
N SER A 791 -11.80 14.76 45.07
CA SER A 791 -11.99 15.79 44.06
C SER A 791 -12.37 15.22 42.69
N LEU A 792 -13.16 16.01 41.98
CA LEU A 792 -13.50 15.85 40.57
C LEU A 792 -12.78 16.92 39.74
N TRP A 793 -12.25 16.53 38.60
CA TRP A 793 -11.72 17.44 37.60
C TRP A 793 -12.54 17.36 36.32
N VAL A 794 -12.97 18.51 35.80
CA VAL A 794 -13.74 18.62 34.56
C VAL A 794 -12.99 19.51 33.58
N LEU A 795 -12.55 18.89 32.48
CA LEU A 795 -11.91 19.59 31.37
C LEU A 795 -12.99 20.06 30.39
N CYS A 796 -13.01 21.35 30.08
CA CYS A 796 -13.95 21.95 29.15
C CYS A 796 -13.23 22.48 27.90
N ALA A 797 -13.83 22.24 26.74
CA ALA A 797 -13.53 22.94 25.50
C ALA A 797 -14.05 24.39 25.55
N PRO A 798 -13.43 25.30 24.79
CA PRO A 798 -13.93 26.67 24.65
C PRO A 798 -15.36 26.68 24.11
N SER A 799 -16.18 27.60 24.61
CA SER A 799 -17.58 27.73 24.18
C SER A 799 -17.69 28.21 22.74
N PRO A 800 -18.55 27.62 21.90
CA PRO A 800 -18.79 28.11 20.54
C PRO A 800 -19.27 29.56 20.57
N GLY A 801 -18.54 30.47 19.90
CA GLY A 801 -18.94 31.89 19.77
C GLY A 801 -18.35 32.85 20.83
N ALA A 802 -17.34 32.43 21.60
CA ALA A 802 -16.60 33.37 22.43
C ALA A 802 -15.91 34.43 21.54
N ALA A 803 -16.02 35.72 21.91
CA ALA A 803 -15.37 36.79 21.15
C ALA A 803 -13.86 36.55 21.05
N THR A 804 -13.32 36.81 19.86
CA THR A 804 -11.91 36.59 19.47
C THR A 804 -10.93 36.87 20.61
N GLY A 805 -10.31 35.81 21.14
CA GLY A 805 -9.30 35.88 22.21
C GLY A 805 -9.54 35.00 23.43
N GLN A 806 -10.66 34.27 23.53
CA GLN A 806 -11.01 33.36 24.63
C GLN A 806 -11.14 31.87 24.25
N ASP A 807 -10.54 31.45 23.13
CA ASP A 807 -10.59 30.05 22.66
C ASP A 807 -9.59 29.15 23.42
N CYS A 808 -9.61 29.17 24.75
CA CYS A 808 -8.76 28.33 25.59
C CYS A 808 -9.61 27.30 26.34
N ASN A 809 -9.05 26.12 26.55
CA ASN A 809 -9.62 25.11 27.42
C ASN A 809 -9.63 25.60 28.87
N LYS A 810 -10.61 25.15 29.65
CA LYS A 810 -10.70 25.41 31.10
C LYS A 810 -10.65 24.10 31.87
N LEU A 811 -10.04 24.13 33.05
CA LEU A 811 -9.98 22.97 33.94
C LEU A 811 -10.52 23.34 35.31
N TRP A 812 -11.66 22.76 35.64
CA TRP A 812 -12.32 22.95 36.92
C TRP A 812 -11.93 21.85 37.90
N SER A 813 -11.61 22.23 39.13
CA SER A 813 -11.44 21.29 40.25
C SER A 813 -12.60 21.50 41.22
N ILE A 814 -13.32 20.42 41.54
CA ILE A 814 -14.55 20.45 42.33
C ILE A 814 -14.38 19.46 43.48
N PRO A 815 -14.36 19.92 44.75
CA PRO A 815 -14.35 19.01 45.90
C PRO A 815 -15.61 18.13 45.92
N LEU A 816 -15.46 16.83 46.16
CA LEU A 816 -16.61 15.92 46.21
C LEU A 816 -17.51 16.18 47.43
N ALA A 817 -16.94 16.68 48.53
CA ALA A 817 -17.67 16.99 49.75
C ALA A 817 -18.40 18.35 49.70
N ASP A 818 -17.98 19.27 48.84
CA ASP A 818 -18.58 20.59 48.64
C ASP A 818 -18.52 20.93 47.15
N PRO A 819 -19.60 20.74 46.38
CA PRO A 819 -19.58 20.74 44.92
C PRO A 819 -19.50 22.14 44.30
N ASN A 820 -18.82 23.06 44.97
CA ASN A 820 -18.51 24.39 44.47
C ASN A 820 -17.20 24.34 43.66
N PRO A 821 -17.22 24.68 42.36
CA PRO A 821 -16.03 24.65 41.53
C PRO A 821 -14.99 25.68 41.99
N ALA A 822 -13.75 25.25 42.16
CA ALA A 822 -12.59 26.11 42.38
C ALA A 822 -12.27 26.95 41.12
N PRO A 823 -11.44 28.00 41.23
CA PRO A 823 -10.99 28.77 40.07
C PRO A 823 -10.35 27.88 38.99
N ASP A 824 -10.53 28.27 37.73
CA ASP A 824 -9.95 27.60 36.57
C ASP A 824 -8.42 27.44 36.71
N LEU A 825 -7.96 26.19 36.75
CA LEU A 825 -6.55 25.83 36.90
C LEU A 825 -5.72 26.16 35.64
N LEU A 826 -6.37 26.39 34.51
CA LEU A 826 -5.73 26.79 33.25
C LEU A 826 -5.84 28.29 32.99
N SER A 827 -6.34 29.09 33.92
CA SER A 827 -6.55 30.53 33.72
C SER A 827 -5.30 31.32 33.30
N ASP A 828 -4.12 30.90 33.79
CA ASP A 828 -2.82 31.48 33.41
C ASP A 828 -2.21 30.89 32.13
N HIS A 829 -2.86 29.88 31.53
CA HIS A 829 -2.34 29.07 30.44
C HIS A 829 -3.24 29.17 29.20
N ARG A 830 -2.74 29.77 28.12
CA ARG A 830 -3.48 29.88 26.85
C ARG A 830 -3.30 28.64 25.99
N ILE A 831 -3.96 27.55 26.38
CA ILE A 831 -3.89 26.26 25.67
C ILE A 831 -5.28 25.90 25.12
N ALA A 832 -5.31 25.51 23.85
CA ALA A 832 -6.49 25.05 23.14
C ALA A 832 -6.28 23.61 22.64
N GLY A 833 -7.36 22.92 22.29
CA GLY A 833 -7.30 21.56 21.74
C GLY A 833 -7.08 20.45 22.77
N LEU A 834 -7.18 20.76 24.08
CA LEU A 834 -7.13 19.73 25.10
C LEU A 834 -8.39 18.86 25.06
N ASN A 835 -8.24 17.54 25.17
CA ASN A 835 -9.34 16.60 24.98
C ASN A 835 -9.42 15.46 26.01
N GLY A 836 -8.32 15.13 26.70
CA GLY A 836 -8.29 14.04 27.68
C GLY A 836 -7.59 14.46 28.97
N ILE A 837 -7.99 13.81 30.06
CA ILE A 837 -7.46 14.04 31.40
C ILE A 837 -7.27 12.71 32.14
N THR A 838 -6.20 12.60 32.92
CA THR A 838 -6.03 11.51 33.90
C THR A 838 -5.14 11.95 35.06
N LEU A 839 -5.15 11.22 36.16
CA LEU A 839 -4.35 11.52 37.34
C LEU A 839 -3.15 10.57 37.39
N ALA A 840 -1.94 11.12 37.59
CA ALA A 840 -0.71 10.35 37.74
C ALA A 840 0.00 10.78 39.02
N GLY A 841 -0.30 10.08 40.13
CA GLY A 841 0.11 10.51 41.47
C GLY A 841 -0.48 11.88 41.80
N SER A 842 0.37 12.85 42.16
CA SER A 842 -0.07 14.21 42.48
C SER A 842 -0.15 15.16 41.27
N SER A 843 -0.03 14.64 40.05
CA SER A 843 -0.01 15.44 38.81
C SER A 843 -1.22 15.11 37.96
N ILE A 844 -1.76 16.14 37.29
CA ILE A 844 -2.83 15.97 36.30
C ILE A 844 -2.17 15.90 34.93
N LEU A 845 -2.51 14.88 34.14
CA LEU A 845 -2.06 14.77 32.75
C LEU A 845 -3.18 15.21 31.83
N LEU A 846 -2.81 15.98 30.80
CA LEU A 846 -3.72 16.55 29.81
C LEU A 846 -3.23 16.18 28.41
N SER A 847 -4.12 15.68 27.55
CA SER A 847 -3.79 15.43 26.13
C SER A 847 -4.23 16.61 25.27
N ASP A 848 -3.34 17.04 24.39
CA ASP A 848 -3.59 18.01 23.32
C ASP A 848 -3.85 17.26 22.02
N PHE A 849 -5.12 17.13 21.67
CA PHE A 849 -5.59 16.36 20.52
C PHE A 849 -5.07 16.95 19.21
N ASN A 850 -5.10 18.27 19.06
CA ASN A 850 -4.69 18.91 17.80
C ASN A 850 -3.16 19.01 17.69
N GLY A 851 -2.47 19.31 18.79
CA GLY A 851 -1.02 19.50 18.78
C GLY A 851 -0.20 18.22 18.99
N GLY A 852 -0.83 17.09 19.33
CA GLY A 852 -0.11 15.82 19.46
C GLY A 852 0.81 15.73 20.66
N ARG A 853 0.42 16.36 21.78
CA ARG A 853 1.25 16.52 22.99
C ARG A 853 0.54 16.03 24.24
N ILE A 854 1.32 15.65 25.24
CA ILE A 854 0.84 15.41 26.61
C ILE A 854 1.50 16.42 27.55
N PHE A 855 0.67 17.08 28.33
CA PHE A 855 1.07 18.02 29.36
C PHE A 855 0.88 17.39 30.74
N SER A 856 1.77 17.75 31.66
CA SER A 856 1.64 17.51 33.09
C SER A 856 1.43 18.84 33.79
N LEU A 857 0.34 18.94 34.54
CA LEU A 857 0.00 20.05 35.41
C LEU A 857 0.29 19.64 36.86
N SER A 858 1.23 20.34 37.48
CA SER A 858 1.56 20.18 38.90
C SER A 858 1.89 21.53 39.51
N ASN A 859 1.34 21.83 40.69
CA ASN A 859 1.53 23.13 41.37
C ASN A 859 1.24 24.34 40.45
N ASN A 860 0.14 24.27 39.68
CA ASN A 860 -0.27 25.27 38.67
C ASN A 860 0.75 25.53 37.54
N LYS A 861 1.76 24.66 37.38
CA LYS A 861 2.74 24.72 36.30
C LYS A 861 2.48 23.61 35.31
N ILE A 862 2.42 24.00 34.03
CA ILE A 862 2.30 23.08 32.90
C ILE A 862 3.69 22.77 32.36
N ARG A 863 3.94 21.48 32.12
CA ARG A 863 5.15 20.98 31.47
C ARG A 863 4.78 19.95 30.42
N GLU A 864 5.33 20.07 29.23
CA GLU A 864 5.25 19.01 28.22
C GLU A 864 6.05 17.77 28.68
N VAL A 865 5.40 16.60 28.63
CA VAL A 865 6.02 15.32 28.99
C VAL A 865 6.16 14.36 27.81
N ALA A 866 5.32 14.51 26.77
CA ALA A 866 5.44 13.77 25.53
C ALA A 866 4.92 14.60 24.33
N ALA A 867 5.43 14.32 23.13
CA ALA A 867 5.05 14.99 21.89
C ALA A 867 5.20 14.03 20.69
N GLY A 868 4.70 14.45 19.52
CA GLY A 868 4.74 13.66 18.28
C GLY A 868 3.64 12.59 18.20
N LEU A 869 2.57 12.76 18.97
CA LEU A 869 1.38 11.91 18.95
C LEU A 869 0.40 12.39 17.87
N ILE A 870 -0.47 11.53 17.37
CA ILE A 870 -1.48 11.82 16.36
C ILE A 870 -2.85 11.75 17.02
N ALA A 871 -3.44 12.91 17.30
CA ALA A 871 -4.76 13.02 17.91
C ALA A 871 -4.91 12.21 19.21
N PRO A 872 -4.07 12.46 20.24
CA PRO A 872 -4.20 11.79 21.53
C PRO A 872 -5.52 12.20 22.20
N GLY A 873 -6.42 11.23 22.37
CA GLY A 873 -7.74 11.37 22.96
C GLY A 873 -7.72 11.08 24.45
N GLN A 874 -8.26 9.93 24.84
CA GLN A 874 -8.38 9.52 26.24
C GLN A 874 -7.04 9.05 26.84
N LEU A 875 -6.86 9.31 28.13
CA LEU A 875 -5.71 8.90 28.93
C LEU A 875 -6.18 8.02 30.08
N THR A 876 -5.36 7.06 30.49
CA THR A 876 -5.60 6.30 31.72
C THR A 876 -4.29 5.85 32.36
N THR A 877 -4.32 5.53 33.64
CA THR A 877 -3.16 5.09 34.42
C THR A 877 -3.40 3.74 35.05
N SER A 878 -2.38 2.87 35.06
CA SER A 878 -2.42 1.63 35.82
C SER A 878 -2.23 1.87 37.33
N ALA A 879 -2.49 0.83 38.12
CA ALA A 879 -2.12 0.78 39.53
C ALA A 879 -0.61 0.96 39.81
N THR A 880 0.24 0.74 38.80
CA THR A 880 1.70 0.96 38.85
C THR A 880 2.13 2.33 38.33
N ASN A 881 1.17 3.23 38.04
CA ASN A 881 1.37 4.54 37.42
C ASN A 881 1.98 4.49 36.01
N ASP A 882 1.81 3.37 35.29
CA ASP A 882 2.05 3.37 33.84
C ASP A 882 0.94 4.17 33.16
N ILE A 883 1.30 5.02 32.20
CA ILE A 883 0.34 5.89 31.52
C ILE A 883 0.09 5.35 30.12
N TYR A 884 -1.18 5.22 29.79
CA TYR A 884 -1.66 4.77 28.50
C TYR A 884 -2.40 5.89 27.79
N ILE A 885 -2.19 5.98 26.48
CA ILE A 885 -2.72 7.05 25.64
C ILE A 885 -3.45 6.39 24.46
N ALA A 886 -4.72 6.73 24.27
CA ALA A 886 -5.46 6.40 23.07
C ALA A 886 -5.13 7.43 21.98
N GLU A 887 -4.48 7.00 20.90
CA GLU A 887 -4.27 7.85 19.73
C GLU A 887 -5.36 7.59 18.70
N PHE A 888 -6.37 8.46 18.72
CA PHE A 888 -7.54 8.32 17.87
C PHE A 888 -7.17 8.33 16.39
N GLY A 889 -6.33 9.28 15.99
CA GLY A 889 -5.95 9.48 14.58
C GLY A 889 -4.95 8.45 14.05
N ALA A 890 -4.15 7.83 14.93
CA ALA A 890 -3.23 6.76 14.54
C ALA A 890 -3.86 5.36 14.58
N GLY A 891 -5.03 5.19 15.22
CA GLY A 891 -5.55 3.85 15.50
C GLY A 891 -4.58 3.05 16.36
N ALA A 892 -4.09 3.66 17.44
CA ALA A 892 -3.00 3.11 18.25
C ALA A 892 -3.19 3.39 19.75
N ILE A 893 -2.48 2.60 20.56
CA ILE A 893 -2.29 2.86 21.99
C ILE A 893 -0.80 3.00 22.26
N ARG A 894 -0.43 4.11 22.90
CA ARG A 894 0.92 4.33 23.41
C ARG A 894 0.98 4.07 24.90
N ARG A 895 2.14 3.61 25.35
CA ARG A 895 2.53 3.58 26.76
C ARG A 895 3.65 4.60 26.98
N LEU A 896 3.54 5.44 28.00
CA LEU A 896 4.68 6.25 28.47
C LEU A 896 5.44 5.45 29.51
N LEU A 897 6.74 5.24 29.29
CA LEU A 897 7.57 4.50 30.22
C LEU A 897 7.84 5.34 31.49
N PRO A 898 7.61 4.81 32.70
CA PRO A 898 7.77 5.53 33.96
C PRO A 898 9.21 5.81 34.35
#